data_AF-F8Q1A6-F1
#
_entry.id   AF-F8Q1A6-F1
#
_cell.length_a   1.000
_cell.length_b   1.000
_cell.length_c   1.000
_cell.angle_alpha   90.00
_cell.angle_beta   90.00
_cell.angle_gamma   90.00
#
_symmetry.space_group_name_H-M   'P 1'
#
loop_
_entity.id
_entity.type
_entity.pdbx_description
1 polymer ?
#
loop_
_entity_poly.entity_id
_entity_poly.type
_entity_poly.pdbx_seq_one_letter_code
_entity_poly.pdbx_strand_id
1 'polypeptide(L)'
;MLLSLALVVILTSPALSTTIAEIQGHAFQSLYAGEKVTHLTGTVVAISKSGFYLAGHPVKDERVSTGLFVRSSASVSLGDSLSLSGTVSEYRSSRNDLSSTELISPSSILVTSSANTIAPILLGQDRSPPQGQLSALDVVAGPDAWLSVPNNVSQVDAGNESLKPQTYGLDFWESIEGMLVTVPSPVAIGFNDNYGEFWVHGAWNVTGKNSRGGLTMVLDLDGLPDANPEMVIIGRPLDDTTNPTVAMGTTLTDITGVVHFQYGYFYILPLTAPSVISSPTSAAPPTTISSSFDSCIITIGDYNVTQCLHFLYRYLGILLSCFLPVPLIPLKPESPLTQSQVENMAPTSSHMSAVASHIVSHLLSPDLLFLQEIQDDSGSTNNGIVSANTTLSNIVNAIMDMGGVAYAWVDVDPLNNMDGGEKGGNIRQAYLYNPDKLDLVPGSPTGNATEATAVVSDGSGGYTLSYNPGRIDPTNAAWKDSRKPLAAAWQTRNGDRLFSVNLQLTAKLDSSTTEGNTRPPINAWVAERMEQVAVVATFSQSLLASSPDASLIVGGDCNEYIYTTSVFAPLTALLSEVDSIATPPVPPEERYTYVYNGVTEQLDHMFVSAAVAGRGVSVQHIHVNNWAMNIAERASDHDPSVLEVKVC
;
A
#
# COMPACT_ATOMS: atom_id res chain seq x y z
N MET A 1 0.08 -45.95 -77.64
CA MET A 1 -0.04 -45.73 -76.18
C MET A 1 0.86 -44.56 -75.82
N LEU A 2 0.28 -43.36 -75.65
CA LEU A 2 0.98 -42.20 -75.13
C LEU A 2 1.05 -42.33 -73.60
N LEU A 3 2.24 -42.20 -73.01
CA LEU A 3 2.42 -41.94 -71.58
C LEU A 3 2.59 -40.43 -71.40
N SER A 4 1.60 -39.78 -70.80
CA SER A 4 1.69 -38.40 -70.33
C SER A 4 2.45 -38.35 -69.00
N LEU A 5 3.54 -37.59 -68.98
CA LEU A 5 4.26 -37.22 -67.76
C LEU A 5 3.58 -35.95 -67.20
N ALA A 6 2.85 -36.09 -66.09
CA ALA A 6 2.25 -34.95 -65.40
C ALA A 6 3.30 -34.30 -64.49
N LEU A 7 3.73 -33.09 -64.84
CA LEU A 7 4.57 -32.24 -64.00
C LEU A 7 3.68 -31.57 -62.95
N VAL A 8 3.76 -32.03 -61.70
CA VAL A 8 3.11 -31.36 -60.56
C VAL A 8 3.98 -30.18 -60.16
N VAL A 9 3.53 -28.97 -60.48
CA VAL A 9 4.11 -27.73 -59.96
C VAL A 9 3.50 -27.51 -58.57
N ILE A 10 4.30 -27.76 -57.53
CA ILE A 10 3.94 -27.39 -56.16
C ILE A 10 4.20 -25.88 -56.03
N LEU A 11 3.13 -25.09 -56.07
CA LEU A 11 3.17 -23.68 -55.68
C LEU A 11 3.32 -23.61 -54.16
N THR A 12 4.55 -23.47 -53.67
CA THR A 12 4.80 -23.10 -52.27
C THR A 12 4.47 -21.62 -52.10
N SER A 13 3.32 -21.30 -51.51
CA SER A 13 3.08 -19.96 -50.97
C SER A 13 4.21 -19.62 -50.00
N PRO A 14 4.86 -18.44 -50.09
CA PRO A 14 5.79 -18.03 -49.05
C PRO A 14 5.00 -17.94 -47.74
N ALA A 15 5.33 -18.79 -46.77
CA ALA A 15 4.86 -18.60 -45.41
C ALA A 15 5.44 -17.27 -44.93
N LEU A 16 4.61 -16.24 -44.78
CA LEU A 16 5.03 -14.98 -44.18
C LEU A 16 5.45 -15.27 -42.75
N SER A 17 6.66 -14.84 -42.37
CA SER A 17 7.15 -14.96 -41.00
C SER A 17 6.30 -14.09 -40.10
N THR A 18 5.68 -14.67 -39.07
CA THR A 18 5.05 -13.90 -37.99
C THR A 18 6.11 -13.06 -37.30
N THR A 19 5.82 -11.79 -37.06
CA THR A 19 6.69 -10.83 -36.39
C THR A 19 6.40 -10.77 -34.89
N ILE A 20 7.34 -10.26 -34.10
CA ILE A 20 7.12 -10.01 -32.66
C ILE A 20 5.93 -9.05 -32.45
N ALA A 21 5.81 -8.01 -33.28
CA ALA A 21 4.70 -7.07 -33.22
C ALA A 21 3.33 -7.73 -33.48
N GLU A 22 3.24 -8.71 -34.37
CA GLU A 22 2.01 -9.48 -34.59
C GLU A 22 1.70 -10.40 -33.41
N ILE A 23 2.73 -11.02 -32.80
CA ILE A 23 2.58 -11.85 -31.61
C ILE A 23 2.07 -11.01 -30.43
N GLN A 24 2.69 -9.87 -30.15
CA GLN A 24 2.27 -8.98 -29.07
C GLN A 24 0.86 -8.42 -29.34
N GLY A 25 0.60 -7.96 -30.57
CA GLY A 25 -0.70 -7.38 -30.91
C GLY A 25 -0.94 -6.05 -30.19
N HIS A 26 -2.19 -5.60 -30.18
CA HIS A 26 -2.60 -4.28 -29.65
C HIS A 26 -3.58 -4.40 -28.48
N ALA A 27 -3.60 -5.53 -27.77
CA ALA A 27 -4.49 -5.85 -26.66
C ALA A 27 -3.71 -6.67 -25.62
N PHE A 28 -4.27 -6.86 -24.41
CA PHE A 28 -3.66 -7.62 -23.31
C PHE A 28 -3.48 -9.13 -23.57
N GLN A 29 -3.98 -9.64 -24.70
CA GLN A 29 -3.82 -11.04 -25.07
C GLN A 29 -3.43 -11.17 -26.53
N SER A 30 -2.44 -12.01 -26.79
CA SER A 30 -2.00 -12.37 -28.11
C SER A 30 -3.07 -13.14 -28.89
N LEU A 31 -3.36 -12.71 -30.11
CA LEU A 31 -4.15 -13.48 -31.08
C LEU A 31 -3.44 -14.77 -31.54
N TYR A 32 -2.15 -14.92 -31.22
CA TYR A 32 -1.35 -16.10 -31.52
C TYR A 32 -1.22 -17.04 -30.32
N ALA A 33 -1.87 -16.78 -29.19
CA ALA A 33 -1.80 -17.64 -28.01
C ALA A 33 -2.08 -19.12 -28.34
N GLY A 34 -1.13 -20.00 -28.03
CA GLY A 34 -1.17 -21.43 -28.34
C GLY A 34 -0.71 -21.82 -29.75
N GLU A 35 -0.51 -20.85 -30.65
CA GLU A 35 -0.08 -21.08 -32.03
C GLU A 35 1.44 -21.28 -32.13
N LYS A 36 1.83 -22.10 -33.10
CA LYS A 36 3.24 -22.31 -33.44
C LYS A 36 3.67 -21.31 -34.51
N VAL A 37 4.65 -20.48 -34.17
CA VAL A 37 5.28 -19.53 -35.11
C VAL A 37 6.61 -20.09 -35.60
N THR A 38 6.98 -19.74 -36.84
CA THR A 38 8.24 -20.17 -37.46
C THR A 38 8.97 -19.00 -38.08
N HIS A 39 10.30 -19.09 -38.12
CA HIS A 39 11.20 -18.07 -38.67
C HIS A 39 11.09 -16.69 -38.00
N LEU A 40 10.57 -16.62 -36.77
CA LEU A 40 10.51 -15.41 -35.95
C LEU A 40 11.92 -14.83 -35.80
N THR A 41 12.08 -13.54 -36.06
CA THR A 41 13.37 -12.85 -35.96
C THR A 41 13.37 -11.78 -34.88
N GLY A 42 14.52 -11.59 -34.24
CA GLY A 42 14.73 -10.57 -33.22
C GLY A 42 16.16 -10.54 -32.72
N THR A 43 16.57 -9.46 -32.05
CA THR A 43 17.91 -9.28 -31.48
C THR A 43 17.88 -9.44 -29.97
N VAL A 44 18.79 -10.23 -29.41
CA VAL A 44 18.90 -10.44 -27.97
C VAL A 44 19.34 -9.15 -27.27
N VAL A 45 18.47 -8.59 -26.43
CA VAL A 45 18.71 -7.34 -25.68
C VAL A 45 18.94 -7.56 -24.19
N ALA A 46 18.48 -8.70 -23.66
CA ALA A 46 18.70 -9.08 -22.27
C ALA A 46 18.69 -10.60 -22.12
N ILE A 47 19.41 -11.12 -21.12
CA ILE A 47 19.48 -12.54 -20.80
C ILE A 47 19.15 -12.70 -19.32
N SER A 48 18.29 -13.66 -18.99
CA SER A 48 17.89 -14.02 -17.64
C SER A 48 18.22 -15.49 -17.37
N LYS A 49 17.99 -15.96 -16.14
CA LYS A 49 18.20 -17.37 -15.77
C LYS A 49 17.22 -18.35 -16.44
N SER A 50 16.07 -17.86 -16.90
CA SER A 50 14.97 -18.67 -17.45
C SER A 50 14.77 -18.48 -18.96
N GLY A 51 15.54 -17.60 -19.60
CA GLY A 51 15.35 -17.24 -21.00
C GLY A 51 16.06 -15.95 -21.39
N PHE A 52 15.70 -15.40 -22.54
CA PHE A 52 16.27 -14.16 -23.07
C PHE A 52 15.19 -13.30 -23.74
N TYR A 53 15.44 -12.00 -23.84
CA TYR A 53 14.51 -11.03 -24.43
C TYR A 53 14.97 -10.65 -25.83
N LEU A 54 14.03 -10.63 -26.77
CA LEU A 54 14.25 -10.23 -28.15
C LEU A 54 13.62 -8.88 -28.43
N ALA A 55 14.36 -8.00 -29.09
CA ALA A 55 13.83 -6.83 -29.76
C ALA A 55 13.57 -7.15 -31.24
N GLY A 56 12.31 -7.00 -31.66
CA GLY A 56 11.86 -7.13 -33.03
C GLY A 56 12.06 -5.85 -33.85
N HIS A 57 11.50 -5.84 -35.05
CA HIS A 57 11.51 -4.64 -35.89
C HIS A 57 10.61 -3.54 -35.30
N PRO A 58 11.07 -2.28 -35.22
CA PRO A 58 10.25 -1.17 -34.74
C PRO A 58 8.98 -0.98 -35.58
N VAL A 59 7.88 -0.65 -34.92
CA VAL A 59 6.60 -0.29 -35.55
C VAL A 59 6.16 1.11 -35.09
N LYS A 60 5.27 1.75 -35.87
CA LYS A 60 4.74 3.08 -35.53
C LYS A 60 3.55 3.04 -34.56
N ASP A 61 2.92 1.89 -34.43
CA ASP A 61 1.76 1.73 -33.57
C ASP A 61 2.21 1.59 -32.12
N GLU A 62 1.98 2.64 -31.32
CA GLU A 62 2.43 2.71 -29.93
C GLU A 62 1.74 1.69 -29.01
N ARG A 63 0.65 1.08 -29.47
CA ARG A 63 -0.08 0.03 -28.75
C ARG A 63 0.62 -1.33 -28.82
N VAL A 64 1.60 -1.48 -29.70
CA VAL A 64 2.18 -2.78 -30.03
C VAL A 64 3.61 -2.86 -29.54
N SER A 65 3.86 -3.75 -28.58
CA SER A 65 5.22 -4.03 -28.14
C SER A 65 6.04 -4.69 -29.25
N THR A 66 7.33 -4.37 -29.28
CA THR A 66 8.31 -5.05 -30.14
C THR A 66 9.30 -5.88 -29.32
N GLY A 67 9.03 -6.07 -28.03
CA GLY A 67 9.76 -6.98 -27.14
C GLY A 67 9.10 -8.34 -27.07
N LEU A 68 9.87 -9.41 -26.88
CA LEU A 68 9.34 -10.75 -26.59
C LEU A 68 10.28 -11.52 -25.69
N PHE A 69 9.76 -12.06 -24.59
CA PHE A 69 10.50 -13.00 -23.76
C PHE A 69 10.47 -14.41 -24.38
N VAL A 70 11.63 -15.04 -24.49
CA VAL A 70 11.78 -16.42 -24.98
C VAL A 70 12.25 -17.30 -23.82
N ARG A 71 11.36 -18.15 -23.33
CA ARG A 71 11.66 -19.12 -22.28
C ARG A 71 12.53 -20.24 -22.84
N SER A 72 13.80 -20.29 -22.43
CA SER A 72 14.79 -21.19 -23.02
C SER A 72 16.00 -21.40 -22.12
N SER A 73 16.67 -22.54 -22.29
CA SER A 73 18.02 -22.81 -21.77
C SER A 73 19.11 -22.70 -22.85
N ALA A 74 18.75 -22.26 -24.07
CA ALA A 74 19.70 -22.10 -25.16
C ALA A 74 20.75 -21.04 -24.82
N SER A 75 22.02 -21.32 -25.16
CA SER A 75 23.10 -20.35 -25.01
C SER A 75 23.06 -19.34 -26.16
N VAL A 76 22.86 -18.07 -25.82
CA VAL A 76 22.88 -16.92 -26.74
C VAL A 76 23.74 -15.81 -26.15
N SER A 77 24.18 -14.86 -26.98
CA SER A 77 24.93 -13.68 -26.55
C SER A 77 24.09 -12.42 -26.71
N LEU A 78 24.35 -11.41 -25.87
CA LEU A 78 23.80 -10.07 -26.07
C LEU A 78 24.18 -9.55 -27.46
N GLY A 79 23.22 -8.99 -28.19
CA GLY A 79 23.39 -8.49 -29.55
C GLY A 79 23.35 -9.56 -30.64
N ASP A 80 23.12 -10.83 -30.33
CA ASP A 80 22.83 -11.84 -31.37
C ASP A 80 21.46 -11.55 -32.00
N SER A 81 21.41 -11.43 -33.32
CA SER A 81 20.16 -11.51 -34.07
C SER A 81 19.86 -12.96 -34.39
N LEU A 82 18.66 -13.40 -34.04
CA LEU A 82 18.23 -14.79 -34.15
C LEU A 82 17.11 -14.92 -35.20
N SER A 83 17.04 -16.10 -35.81
CA SER A 83 15.80 -16.65 -36.37
C SER A 83 15.46 -17.91 -35.60
N LEU A 84 14.23 -18.05 -35.12
CA LEU A 84 13.79 -19.22 -34.37
C LEU A 84 12.31 -19.55 -34.61
N SER A 85 11.89 -20.70 -34.12
CA SER A 85 10.49 -21.13 -34.09
C SER A 85 10.10 -21.45 -32.65
N GLY A 86 8.82 -21.37 -32.31
CA GLY A 86 8.32 -21.69 -30.97
C GLY A 86 6.80 -21.63 -30.91
N THR A 87 6.25 -21.81 -29.71
CA THR A 87 4.82 -21.66 -29.44
C THR A 87 4.60 -20.42 -28.61
N VAL A 88 3.65 -19.57 -29.01
CA VAL A 88 3.26 -18.39 -28.24
C VAL A 88 2.41 -18.84 -27.05
N SER A 89 2.66 -18.25 -25.88
CA SER A 89 1.98 -18.58 -24.62
C SER A 89 1.62 -17.32 -23.87
N GLU A 90 0.43 -17.31 -23.27
CA GLU A 90 -0.01 -16.33 -22.28
C GLU A 90 0.28 -16.88 -20.88
N TYR A 91 1.37 -16.43 -20.26
CA TYR A 91 1.81 -16.94 -18.97
C TYR A 91 1.33 -16.05 -17.82
N ARG A 92 0.75 -16.64 -16.78
CA ARG A 92 0.45 -15.93 -15.52
C ARG A 92 0.64 -16.84 -14.30
N SER A 93 1.10 -16.27 -13.19
CA SER A 93 1.29 -17.00 -11.93
C SER A 93 0.00 -17.18 -11.13
N SER A 94 -0.93 -16.23 -11.22
CA SER A 94 -2.22 -16.24 -10.55
C SER A 94 -3.35 -15.84 -11.50
N ARG A 95 -4.58 -16.23 -11.18
CA ARG A 95 -5.79 -15.84 -11.93
C ARG A 95 -6.09 -14.34 -11.87
N ASN A 96 -5.59 -13.65 -10.84
CA ASN A 96 -5.78 -12.21 -10.65
C ASN A 96 -4.66 -11.38 -11.33
N ASP A 97 -3.62 -12.04 -11.83
CA ASP A 97 -2.50 -11.41 -12.53
C ASP A 97 -2.86 -11.22 -14.02
N LEU A 98 -2.26 -10.21 -14.66
CA LEU A 98 -2.19 -10.15 -16.12
C LEU A 98 -1.38 -11.33 -16.65
N SER A 99 -1.62 -11.70 -17.92
CA SER A 99 -0.72 -12.62 -18.62
C SER A 99 0.40 -11.86 -19.30
N SER A 100 1.55 -12.51 -19.40
CA SER A 100 2.68 -12.06 -20.18
C SER A 100 2.78 -12.87 -21.46
N THR A 101 2.99 -12.19 -22.59
CA THR A 101 3.16 -12.83 -23.90
C THR A 101 4.59 -13.35 -24.02
N GLU A 102 4.74 -14.68 -24.05
CA GLU A 102 6.06 -15.32 -24.16
C GLU A 102 6.13 -16.38 -25.25
N LEU A 103 7.36 -16.70 -25.68
CA LEU A 103 7.62 -17.83 -26.57
C LEU A 103 8.20 -19.01 -25.77
N ILE A 104 7.53 -20.16 -25.86
CA ILE A 104 7.95 -21.41 -25.23
C ILE A 104 8.36 -22.47 -26.26
N SER A 105 9.06 -23.51 -25.79
CA SER A 105 9.55 -24.62 -26.61
C SER A 105 10.30 -24.18 -27.88
N PRO A 106 11.29 -23.26 -27.76
CA PRO A 106 11.98 -22.74 -28.93
C PRO A 106 12.75 -23.83 -29.66
N SER A 107 12.78 -23.73 -30.98
CA SER A 107 13.41 -24.68 -31.91
C SER A 107 13.99 -23.95 -33.12
N SER A 108 14.87 -24.62 -33.87
CA SER A 108 15.50 -24.04 -35.07
C SER A 108 16.19 -22.68 -34.81
N ILE A 109 16.80 -22.52 -33.63
CA ILE A 109 17.49 -21.29 -33.24
C ILE A 109 18.76 -21.14 -34.10
N LEU A 110 18.79 -20.09 -34.92
CA LEU A 110 19.88 -19.73 -35.81
C LEU A 110 20.34 -18.31 -35.51
N VAL A 111 21.62 -18.13 -35.20
CA VAL A 111 22.26 -16.81 -35.13
C VAL A 111 22.52 -16.31 -36.55
N THR A 112 21.88 -15.21 -36.95
CA THR A 112 21.99 -14.62 -38.28
C THR A 112 23.03 -13.50 -38.34
N SER A 113 23.24 -12.80 -37.22
CA SER A 113 24.34 -11.85 -37.00
C SER A 113 24.61 -11.71 -35.50
N SER A 114 25.76 -11.14 -35.14
CA SER A 114 26.20 -10.94 -33.74
C SER A 114 26.70 -9.52 -33.52
N ALA A 115 26.80 -9.12 -32.24
CA ALA A 115 27.27 -7.80 -31.82
C ALA A 115 26.43 -6.63 -32.37
N ASN A 116 25.14 -6.85 -32.58
CA ASN A 116 24.20 -5.79 -32.91
C ASN A 116 23.85 -4.98 -31.65
N THR A 117 23.55 -3.70 -31.83
CA THR A 117 23.13 -2.79 -30.75
C THR A 117 21.70 -2.33 -30.98
N ILE A 118 20.88 -2.38 -29.93
CA ILE A 118 19.52 -1.82 -29.92
C ILE A 118 19.51 -0.64 -28.95
N ALA A 119 19.02 0.50 -29.40
CA ALA A 119 18.82 1.64 -28.52
C ALA A 119 17.58 1.39 -27.63
N PRO A 120 17.66 1.61 -26.31
CA PRO A 120 16.50 1.54 -25.43
C PRO A 120 15.51 2.66 -25.74
N ILE A 121 14.22 2.44 -25.47
CA ILE A 121 13.24 3.52 -25.40
C ILE A 121 13.56 4.38 -24.19
N LEU A 122 13.68 5.69 -24.36
CA LEU A 122 13.87 6.62 -23.26
C LEU A 122 12.52 7.05 -22.67
N LEU A 123 12.22 6.57 -21.46
CA LEU A 123 10.97 6.91 -20.77
C LEU A 123 10.96 8.39 -20.36
N GLY A 124 9.83 9.06 -20.57
CA GLY A 124 9.69 10.52 -20.39
C GLY A 124 10.03 11.35 -21.63
N GLN A 125 10.68 10.76 -22.64
CA GLN A 125 11.01 11.42 -23.90
C GLN A 125 10.38 10.74 -25.12
N ASP A 126 10.65 9.45 -25.32
CA ASP A 126 10.15 8.70 -26.46
C ASP A 126 8.74 8.14 -26.19
N ARG A 127 8.51 7.72 -24.94
CA ARG A 127 7.24 7.21 -24.41
C ARG A 127 7.13 7.65 -22.95
N SER A 128 5.97 8.10 -22.51
CA SER A 128 5.76 8.55 -21.12
C SER A 128 4.56 7.83 -20.52
N PRO A 129 4.67 7.28 -19.30
CA PRO A 129 3.50 6.79 -18.58
C PRO A 129 2.44 7.89 -18.45
N PRO A 130 1.15 7.59 -18.68
CA PRO A 130 0.07 8.54 -18.42
C PRO A 130 -0.11 8.73 -16.91
N GLN A 131 -0.87 9.76 -16.53
CA GLN A 131 -1.30 10.07 -15.16
C GLN A 131 -2.76 9.64 -14.96
N GLY A 132 -3.21 9.47 -13.72
CA GLY A 132 -4.61 9.19 -13.40
C GLY A 132 -4.93 7.69 -13.31
N GLN A 133 -5.61 7.17 -14.34
CA GLN A 133 -6.33 5.91 -14.23
C GLN A 133 -5.53 4.72 -14.76
N LEU A 134 -5.61 3.57 -14.08
CA LEU A 134 -4.93 2.35 -14.51
C LEU A 134 -5.60 1.69 -15.71
N SER A 135 -6.94 1.74 -15.79
CA SER A 135 -7.73 1.14 -16.86
C SER A 135 -9.01 1.93 -17.16
N ALA A 136 -9.51 1.83 -18.39
CA ALA A 136 -10.84 2.30 -18.75
C ALA A 136 -11.96 1.67 -17.89
N LEU A 137 -11.74 0.44 -17.42
CA LEU A 137 -12.70 -0.31 -16.62
C LEU A 137 -12.83 0.22 -15.19
N ASP A 138 -11.83 0.95 -14.70
CA ASP A 138 -11.86 1.54 -13.36
C ASP A 138 -12.83 2.74 -13.30
N VAL A 139 -12.81 3.59 -14.34
CA VAL A 139 -13.64 4.81 -14.40
C VAL A 139 -15.12 4.51 -14.52
N VAL A 140 -15.48 3.48 -15.29
CA VAL A 140 -16.89 3.10 -15.49
C VAL A 140 -17.50 2.41 -14.28
N ALA A 141 -16.69 1.98 -13.32
CA ALA A 141 -17.15 1.22 -12.16
C ALA A 141 -17.91 2.09 -11.15
N GLY A 142 -17.58 3.38 -11.04
CA GLY A 142 -18.20 4.25 -10.06
C GLY A 142 -17.45 5.57 -9.81
N PRO A 143 -17.96 6.40 -8.88
CA PRO A 143 -17.38 7.71 -8.58
C PRO A 143 -16.00 7.62 -7.90
N ASP A 144 -15.65 6.45 -7.35
CA ASP A 144 -14.38 6.21 -6.66
C ASP A 144 -13.35 5.54 -7.60
N ALA A 145 -13.63 5.48 -8.92
CA ALA A 145 -12.79 4.86 -9.95
C ALA A 145 -12.23 3.47 -9.56
N TRP A 146 -10.90 3.30 -9.49
CA TRP A 146 -10.24 2.04 -9.12
C TRP A 146 -10.47 1.60 -7.66
N LEU A 147 -11.08 2.46 -6.84
CA LEU A 147 -11.54 2.16 -5.47
C LEU A 147 -13.04 1.85 -5.41
N SER A 148 -13.75 1.89 -6.55
CA SER A 148 -15.21 1.71 -6.59
C SER A 148 -15.65 0.35 -6.07
N VAL A 149 -16.80 0.37 -5.39
CA VAL A 149 -17.55 -0.82 -4.98
C VAL A 149 -18.86 -0.92 -5.78
N PRO A 150 -19.29 -2.14 -6.20
CA PRO A 150 -18.60 -3.41 -6.06
C PRO A 150 -17.32 -3.48 -6.90
N ASN A 151 -16.22 -3.96 -6.29
CA ASN A 151 -14.98 -4.26 -7.00
C ASN A 151 -15.06 -5.63 -7.69
N ASN A 152 -14.05 -5.97 -8.50
CA ASN A 152 -13.98 -7.25 -9.20
C ASN A 152 -15.22 -7.59 -10.04
N VAL A 153 -15.64 -6.63 -10.86
CA VAL A 153 -16.82 -6.77 -11.74
C VAL A 153 -16.45 -7.01 -13.19
N SER A 154 -15.20 -6.76 -13.57
CA SER A 154 -14.66 -6.98 -14.91
C SER A 154 -13.20 -7.43 -14.86
N GLN A 155 -12.64 -7.76 -16.01
CA GLN A 155 -11.24 -8.12 -16.21
C GLN A 155 -10.72 -7.45 -17.48
N VAL A 156 -9.49 -6.92 -17.47
CA VAL A 156 -8.93 -6.26 -18.66
C VAL A 156 -8.67 -7.24 -19.80
N ASP A 157 -8.41 -8.52 -19.48
CA ASP A 157 -8.11 -9.57 -20.45
C ASP A 157 -9.34 -10.37 -20.92
N ALA A 158 -10.55 -10.04 -20.44
CA ALA A 158 -11.78 -10.74 -20.84
C ALA A 158 -12.24 -10.40 -22.26
N GLY A 159 -11.67 -9.35 -22.87
CA GLY A 159 -11.93 -8.93 -24.23
C GLY A 159 -10.65 -8.63 -25.00
N ASN A 160 -10.77 -8.51 -26.32
CA ASN A 160 -9.67 -8.08 -27.19
C ASN A 160 -9.78 -6.58 -27.48
N GLU A 161 -10.00 -5.79 -26.44
CA GLU A 161 -10.07 -4.33 -26.59
C GLU A 161 -8.69 -3.77 -26.90
N SER A 162 -8.66 -2.78 -27.79
CA SER A 162 -7.41 -2.13 -28.15
C SER A 162 -6.89 -1.30 -26.98
N LEU A 163 -5.60 -1.45 -26.68
CA LEU A 163 -4.87 -0.64 -25.72
C LEU A 163 -4.97 0.86 -26.07
N LYS A 164 -5.00 1.69 -25.04
CA LYS A 164 -4.96 3.16 -25.07
C LYS A 164 -3.79 3.65 -24.19
N PRO A 165 -2.54 3.41 -24.62
CA PRO A 165 -1.34 3.64 -23.80
C PRO A 165 -1.07 5.12 -23.46
N GLN A 166 -1.76 6.06 -24.11
CA GLN A 166 -1.66 7.49 -23.79
C GLN A 166 -2.69 7.95 -22.76
N THR A 167 -3.52 7.04 -22.26
CA THR A 167 -4.63 7.35 -21.35
C THR A 167 -4.60 6.49 -20.10
N TYR A 168 -4.28 5.20 -20.21
CA TYR A 168 -4.34 4.27 -19.09
C TYR A 168 -2.98 3.65 -18.79
N GLY A 169 -2.64 3.58 -17.50
CA GLY A 169 -1.35 3.11 -17.03
C GLY A 169 -1.03 1.66 -17.41
N LEU A 170 -1.99 0.75 -17.22
CA LEU A 170 -1.79 -0.65 -17.61
C LEU A 170 -1.55 -0.79 -19.11
N ASP A 171 -2.36 -0.10 -19.91
CA ASP A 171 -2.25 -0.13 -21.36
C ASP A 171 -0.89 0.40 -21.82
N PHE A 172 -0.33 1.39 -21.11
CA PHE A 172 1.00 1.90 -21.37
C PHE A 172 2.06 0.82 -21.14
N TRP A 173 2.10 0.23 -19.94
CA TRP A 173 3.11 -0.75 -19.58
C TRP A 173 3.01 -2.04 -20.38
N GLU A 174 1.78 -2.49 -20.68
CA GLU A 174 1.51 -3.61 -21.59
C GLU A 174 2.06 -3.33 -23.00
N SER A 175 1.84 -2.13 -23.54
CA SER A 175 2.28 -1.77 -24.89
C SER A 175 3.80 -1.74 -25.08
N ILE A 176 4.57 -1.85 -23.99
CA ILE A 176 6.03 -1.92 -24.00
C ILE A 176 6.56 -3.18 -23.29
N GLU A 177 5.71 -4.19 -23.06
CA GLU A 177 6.12 -5.45 -22.43
C GLU A 177 7.31 -6.09 -23.16
N GLY A 178 8.34 -6.49 -22.41
CA GLY A 178 9.53 -7.14 -22.95
C GLY A 178 10.50 -6.22 -23.70
N MET A 179 10.16 -4.93 -23.86
CA MET A 179 11.03 -3.96 -24.53
C MET A 179 12.17 -3.51 -23.65
N LEU A 180 13.31 -3.17 -24.27
CA LEU A 180 14.43 -2.52 -23.61
C LEU A 180 14.14 -1.04 -23.43
N VAL A 181 14.17 -0.55 -22.19
CA VAL A 181 13.84 0.82 -21.80
C VAL A 181 14.94 1.42 -20.94
N THR A 182 14.96 2.76 -20.85
CA THR A 182 15.77 3.51 -19.88
C THR A 182 14.89 4.46 -19.09
N VAL A 183 15.01 4.40 -17.76
CA VAL A 183 14.45 5.37 -16.82
C VAL A 183 15.52 6.43 -16.56
N PRO A 184 15.38 7.65 -17.07
CA PRO A 184 16.33 8.72 -16.82
C PRO A 184 16.10 9.33 -15.43
N SER A 185 17.20 9.55 -14.69
CA SER A 185 17.23 10.23 -13.38
C SER A 185 16.13 9.76 -12.40
N PRO A 186 16.03 8.44 -12.12
CA PRO A 186 15.00 7.89 -11.25
C PRO A 186 15.10 8.43 -9.82
N VAL A 187 13.93 8.57 -9.19
CA VAL A 187 13.76 8.86 -7.77
C VAL A 187 13.03 7.68 -7.13
N ALA A 188 13.63 7.08 -6.11
CA ALA A 188 12.99 6.06 -5.30
C ALA A 188 11.87 6.67 -4.46
N ILE A 189 10.70 6.02 -4.45
CA ILE A 189 9.50 6.52 -3.77
C ILE A 189 9.20 5.77 -2.46
N GLY A 190 10.09 4.85 -2.07
CA GLY A 190 9.99 4.08 -0.83
C GLY A 190 11.26 3.31 -0.53
N PHE A 191 11.14 2.32 0.35
CA PHE A 191 12.22 1.40 0.71
C PHE A 191 12.35 0.26 -0.29
N ASN A 192 13.49 -0.44 -0.24
CA ASN A 192 13.54 -1.78 -0.81
C ASN A 192 12.61 -2.73 -0.05
N ASP A 193 12.05 -3.70 -0.75
CA ASP A 193 11.44 -4.87 -0.15
C ASP A 193 12.49 -5.91 0.29
N ASN A 194 12.03 -7.07 0.77
CA ASN A 194 12.91 -8.15 1.22
C ASN A 194 13.71 -8.84 0.09
N TYR A 195 13.40 -8.55 -1.18
CA TYR A 195 14.09 -9.04 -2.37
C TYR A 195 15.10 -8.03 -2.93
N GLY A 196 15.18 -6.82 -2.33
CA GLY A 196 16.02 -5.74 -2.82
C GLY A 196 15.40 -4.97 -3.99
N GLU A 197 14.11 -5.17 -4.24
CA GLU A 197 13.32 -4.51 -5.28
C GLU A 197 12.74 -3.21 -4.71
N PHE A 198 12.57 -2.18 -5.54
CA PHE A 198 12.13 -0.87 -5.06
C PHE A 198 11.38 -0.08 -6.13
N TRP A 199 10.45 0.77 -5.70
CA TRP A 199 9.64 1.58 -6.60
C TRP A 199 10.33 2.89 -6.96
N VAL A 200 10.17 3.33 -8.21
CA VAL A 200 10.67 4.62 -8.70
C VAL A 200 9.65 5.34 -9.57
N HIS A 201 9.82 6.65 -9.69
CA HIS A 201 9.41 7.39 -10.89
C HIS A 201 10.66 7.96 -11.58
N GLY A 202 10.60 8.24 -12.88
CA GLY A 202 11.70 8.88 -13.62
C GLY A 202 11.48 10.36 -13.89
N ALA A 203 12.28 10.93 -14.79
CA ALA A 203 12.17 12.32 -15.22
C ALA A 203 11.02 12.56 -16.21
N TRP A 204 9.80 12.24 -15.79
CA TRP A 204 8.54 12.54 -16.49
C TRP A 204 7.53 13.22 -15.55
N ASN A 205 6.38 13.62 -16.09
CA ASN A 205 5.31 14.21 -15.29
C ASN A 205 4.67 13.14 -14.40
N VAL A 206 4.51 13.46 -13.12
CA VAL A 206 3.90 12.61 -12.09
C VAL A 206 2.84 13.42 -11.34
N THR A 207 1.86 12.76 -10.73
CA THR A 207 0.87 13.39 -9.84
C THR A 207 1.21 13.08 -8.39
N GLY A 208 0.67 13.87 -7.46
CA GLY A 208 0.81 13.57 -6.03
C GLY A 208 2.22 13.73 -5.46
N LYS A 209 3.18 14.32 -6.19
CA LYS A 209 4.57 14.39 -5.75
C LYS A 209 4.72 15.18 -4.45
N ASN A 210 5.05 14.47 -3.37
CA ASN A 210 5.24 15.06 -2.05
C ASN A 210 6.64 15.69 -1.89
N SER A 211 6.81 16.45 -0.81
CA SER A 211 8.03 17.17 -0.47
C SER A 211 9.26 16.26 -0.30
N ARG A 212 9.04 14.99 0.01
CA ARG A 212 10.08 13.97 0.17
C ARG A 212 10.47 13.29 -1.15
N GLY A 213 9.65 13.43 -2.19
CA GLY A 213 9.85 12.81 -3.51
C GLY A 213 9.12 11.48 -3.71
N GLY A 214 8.22 11.08 -2.79
CA GLY A 214 7.24 10.03 -3.03
C GLY A 214 6.03 10.53 -3.82
N LEU A 215 5.11 9.62 -4.16
CA LEU A 215 3.87 9.92 -4.88
C LEU A 215 2.67 9.60 -3.99
N THR A 216 1.98 10.65 -3.54
CA THR A 216 0.81 10.56 -2.69
C THR A 216 -0.44 10.39 -3.53
N MET A 217 -1.31 9.48 -3.14
CA MET A 217 -2.62 9.36 -3.76
C MET A 217 -3.37 10.68 -3.64
N VAL A 218 -3.72 11.28 -4.77
CA VAL A 218 -4.50 12.53 -4.85
C VAL A 218 -5.62 12.37 -5.86
N LEU A 219 -6.52 13.35 -5.93
CA LEU A 219 -7.48 13.41 -7.02
C LEU A 219 -6.81 13.91 -8.31
N ASP A 220 -7.11 13.26 -9.42
CA ASP A 220 -6.68 13.66 -10.75
C ASP A 220 -7.47 14.88 -11.27
N LEU A 221 -7.20 15.28 -12.52
CA LEU A 221 -7.84 16.45 -13.14
C LEU A 221 -9.35 16.29 -13.35
N ASP A 222 -9.87 15.05 -13.34
CA ASP A 222 -11.28 14.73 -13.44
C ASP A 222 -11.94 14.55 -12.06
N GLY A 223 -11.17 14.73 -10.98
CA GLY A 223 -11.63 14.60 -9.59
C GLY A 223 -11.76 13.14 -9.12
N LEU A 224 -11.10 12.20 -9.80
CA LEU A 224 -11.09 10.78 -9.46
C LEU A 224 -9.78 10.43 -8.72
N PRO A 225 -9.76 9.43 -7.81
CA PRO A 225 -8.53 9.02 -7.17
C PRO A 225 -7.52 8.52 -8.21
N ASP A 226 -6.34 9.12 -8.22
CA ASP A 226 -5.21 8.73 -9.05
C ASP A 226 -4.53 7.51 -8.43
N ALA A 227 -4.22 6.49 -9.24
CA ALA A 227 -3.54 5.27 -8.79
C ALA A 227 -2.00 5.33 -8.92
N ASN A 228 -1.47 6.50 -9.31
CA ASN A 228 -0.08 6.75 -9.68
C ASN A 228 0.48 5.75 -10.72
N PRO A 229 -0.18 5.55 -11.89
CA PRO A 229 0.30 4.65 -12.95
C PRO A 229 1.71 4.98 -13.50
N GLU A 230 2.23 6.15 -13.19
CA GLU A 230 3.54 6.64 -13.59
C GLU A 230 4.73 6.08 -12.78
N MET A 231 4.47 5.30 -11.73
CA MET A 231 5.50 4.58 -10.98
C MET A 231 5.80 3.22 -11.61
N VAL A 232 6.98 2.67 -11.31
CA VAL A 232 7.36 1.34 -11.74
C VAL A 232 8.31 0.71 -10.72
N ILE A 233 8.18 -0.60 -10.51
CA ILE A 233 9.08 -1.34 -9.63
C ILE A 233 10.35 -1.76 -10.38
N ILE A 234 11.49 -1.54 -9.74
CA ILE A 234 12.81 -1.96 -10.19
C ILE A 234 13.11 -3.32 -9.57
N GLY A 235 13.15 -4.33 -10.42
CA GLY A 235 13.42 -5.71 -10.01
C GLY A 235 14.89 -5.99 -9.77
N ARG A 236 15.20 -7.26 -9.53
CA ARG A 236 16.57 -7.73 -9.41
C ARG A 236 17.36 -7.56 -10.74
N PRO A 237 18.60 -7.03 -10.70
CA PRO A 237 19.46 -6.94 -11.88
C PRO A 237 19.75 -8.30 -12.51
N LEU A 238 19.71 -8.33 -13.85
CA LEU A 238 19.87 -9.55 -14.65
C LEU A 238 21.32 -10.09 -14.66
N ASP A 239 22.31 -9.23 -14.42
CA ASP A 239 23.72 -9.59 -14.29
C ASP A 239 24.13 -10.05 -12.87
N ASP A 240 23.15 -10.29 -11.99
CA ASP A 240 23.34 -10.67 -10.58
C ASP A 240 24.07 -9.62 -9.71
N THR A 241 24.26 -8.38 -10.20
CA THR A 241 24.61 -7.26 -9.31
C THR A 241 23.49 -6.99 -8.29
N THR A 242 23.82 -6.29 -7.21
CA THR A 242 22.90 -6.02 -6.11
C THR A 242 22.42 -4.58 -6.18
N ASN A 243 21.10 -4.37 -6.17
CA ASN A 243 20.51 -3.05 -6.06
C ASN A 243 21.00 -2.32 -4.80
N PRO A 244 21.18 -0.99 -4.86
CA PRO A 244 21.54 -0.23 -3.68
C PRO A 244 20.38 -0.15 -2.68
N THR A 245 20.70 0.12 -1.42
CA THR A 245 19.69 0.49 -0.42
C THR A 245 19.13 1.87 -0.77
N VAL A 246 17.81 1.99 -0.81
CA VAL A 246 17.11 3.24 -1.10
C VAL A 246 16.09 3.57 0.00
N ALA A 247 15.80 4.86 0.10
CA ALA A 247 14.68 5.42 0.85
C ALA A 247 13.95 6.42 -0.04
N MET A 248 12.72 6.80 0.35
CA MET A 248 11.93 7.81 -0.38
C MET A 248 12.74 9.09 -0.60
N GLY A 249 12.79 9.54 -1.86
CA GLY A 249 13.55 10.69 -2.33
C GLY A 249 14.99 10.39 -2.77
N THR A 250 15.45 9.13 -2.68
CA THR A 250 16.78 8.75 -3.16
C THR A 250 16.86 8.87 -4.68
N THR A 251 17.80 9.67 -5.18
CA THR A 251 18.06 9.79 -6.62
C THR A 251 19.12 8.77 -7.04
N LEU A 252 18.94 8.16 -8.21
CA LEU A 252 19.89 7.19 -8.76
C LEU A 252 20.36 7.56 -10.17
N THR A 253 21.43 6.90 -10.60
CA THR A 253 21.82 6.87 -12.01
C THR A 253 20.71 6.28 -12.88
N ASP A 254 20.70 6.62 -14.16
CA ASP A 254 19.76 6.05 -15.14
C ASP A 254 19.73 4.51 -15.06
N ILE A 255 18.52 3.95 -15.15
CA ILE A 255 18.29 2.50 -15.11
C ILE A 255 17.90 2.05 -16.50
N THR A 256 18.75 1.23 -17.14
CA THR A 256 18.42 0.54 -18.38
C THR A 256 18.07 -0.92 -18.08
N GLY A 257 16.92 -1.38 -18.58
CA GLY A 257 16.39 -2.71 -18.30
C GLY A 257 15.30 -3.13 -19.26
N VAL A 258 14.74 -4.32 -19.05
CA VAL A 258 13.60 -4.82 -19.83
C VAL A 258 12.32 -4.76 -19.01
N VAL A 259 11.21 -4.37 -19.64
CA VAL A 259 9.89 -4.39 -19.00
C VAL A 259 9.41 -5.84 -18.89
N HIS A 260 8.93 -6.25 -17.72
CA HIS A 260 8.47 -7.61 -17.47
C HIS A 260 7.32 -7.61 -16.48
N PHE A 261 6.21 -8.27 -16.80
CA PHE A 261 5.13 -8.46 -15.85
C PHE A 261 5.40 -9.68 -14.96
N GLN A 262 5.43 -9.49 -13.65
CA GLN A 262 5.55 -10.57 -12.67
C GLN A 262 4.87 -10.19 -11.37
N TYR A 263 4.33 -11.18 -10.64
CA TYR A 263 3.81 -10.98 -9.29
C TYR A 263 2.75 -9.86 -9.17
N GLY A 264 1.98 -9.65 -10.23
CA GLY A 264 0.89 -8.68 -10.27
C GLY A 264 1.30 -7.23 -10.57
N TYR A 265 2.56 -6.97 -10.95
CA TYR A 265 3.06 -5.65 -11.34
C TYR A 265 3.98 -5.70 -12.57
N PHE A 266 4.11 -4.58 -13.26
CA PHE A 266 5.15 -4.35 -14.26
C PHE A 266 6.46 -3.95 -13.61
N TYR A 267 7.51 -4.70 -13.91
CA TYR A 267 8.87 -4.47 -13.46
C TYR A 267 9.72 -3.93 -14.60
N ILE A 268 10.71 -3.11 -14.26
CA ILE A 268 11.92 -2.98 -15.07
C ILE A 268 12.97 -3.87 -14.42
N LEU A 269 13.41 -4.90 -15.15
CA LEU A 269 14.53 -5.75 -14.74
C LEU A 269 15.84 -5.11 -15.24
N PRO A 270 16.66 -4.51 -14.35
CA PRO A 270 17.85 -3.79 -14.78
C PRO A 270 18.84 -4.73 -15.45
N LEU A 271 19.53 -4.25 -16.49
CA LEU A 271 20.67 -4.99 -17.04
C LEU A 271 21.81 -5.07 -16.01
N THR A 272 21.98 -4.00 -15.22
CA THR A 272 22.93 -3.90 -14.11
C THR A 272 22.33 -3.00 -13.02
N ALA A 273 22.77 -3.17 -11.78
CA ALA A 273 22.32 -2.37 -10.65
C ALA A 273 22.64 -0.88 -10.85
N PRO A 274 21.69 0.04 -10.55
CA PRO A 274 21.99 1.46 -10.51
C PRO A 274 22.87 1.82 -9.31
N SER A 275 23.43 3.03 -9.34
CA SER A 275 24.14 3.64 -8.22
C SER A 275 23.37 4.82 -7.64
N VAL A 276 23.43 5.00 -6.31
CA VAL A 276 22.84 6.17 -5.64
C VAL A 276 23.63 7.43 -5.98
N ILE A 277 22.93 8.49 -6.38
CA ILE A 277 23.49 9.83 -6.58
C ILE A 277 23.36 10.65 -5.30
N SER A 278 22.17 10.68 -4.70
CA SER A 278 21.93 11.34 -3.42
C SER A 278 20.79 10.70 -2.66
N SER A 279 20.86 10.74 -1.33
CA SER A 279 19.74 10.38 -0.45
C SER A 279 19.37 11.58 0.44
N PRO A 280 18.07 11.78 0.73
CA PRO A 280 17.63 12.80 1.66
C PRO A 280 17.98 12.41 3.11
N THR A 281 17.91 13.37 4.04
CA THR A 281 18.20 13.14 5.46
C THR A 281 17.06 12.41 6.14
N SER A 282 17.32 11.44 7.02
CA SER A 282 16.26 10.74 7.77
C SER A 282 15.54 11.57 8.83
N ALA A 283 15.98 12.81 9.09
CA ALA A 283 15.36 13.67 10.07
C ALA A 283 13.98 14.16 9.59
N ALA A 284 12.91 13.66 10.21
CA ALA A 284 11.59 14.29 10.17
C ALA A 284 11.54 15.40 11.23
N PRO A 285 11.03 16.61 10.90
CA PRO A 285 10.88 17.66 11.90
C PRO A 285 9.82 17.25 12.93
N PRO A 286 9.97 17.68 14.20
CA PRO A 286 8.90 17.56 15.17
C PRO A 286 7.70 18.43 14.77
N THR A 287 6.53 18.13 15.32
CA THR A 287 5.36 18.99 15.20
C THR A 287 5.65 20.38 15.74
N THR A 288 4.97 21.39 15.19
CA THR A 288 4.91 22.74 15.78
C THR A 288 3.70 22.90 16.71
N ILE A 289 2.85 21.88 16.84
CA ILE A 289 1.70 21.86 17.74
C ILE A 289 2.19 21.39 19.11
N SER A 290 1.95 22.17 20.16
CA SER A 290 2.39 21.84 21.51
C SER A 290 1.25 22.03 22.50
N SER A 291 1.22 21.24 23.58
CA SER A 291 0.25 21.41 24.65
C SER A 291 0.17 22.87 25.11
N SER A 292 -1.06 23.37 25.26
CA SER A 292 -1.35 24.74 25.68
C SER A 292 -1.58 24.81 27.18
N PHE A 293 -1.51 25.99 27.81
CA PHE A 293 -2.02 26.17 29.19
C PHE A 293 -3.54 26.41 29.23
N ASP A 294 -4.13 26.80 28.11
CA ASP A 294 -5.58 26.93 27.97
C ASP A 294 -6.24 25.56 28.17
N SER A 295 -7.25 25.47 29.03
CA SER A 295 -7.99 24.22 29.27
C SER A 295 -8.87 23.85 28.08
N CYS A 296 -9.24 24.82 27.24
CA CYS A 296 -10.06 24.60 26.06
C CYS A 296 -9.26 24.05 24.88
N ILE A 297 -7.93 24.15 24.91
CA ILE A 297 -7.08 23.67 23.83
C ILE A 297 -6.52 22.31 24.24
N ILE A 298 -6.81 21.29 23.43
CA ILE A 298 -6.36 19.92 23.63
C ILE A 298 -5.55 19.52 22.41
N THR A 299 -4.33 19.06 22.65
CA THR A 299 -3.51 18.40 21.63
C THR A 299 -3.81 16.90 21.63
N ILE A 300 -4.07 16.34 20.45
CA ILE A 300 -4.42 14.93 20.27
C ILE A 300 -3.43 14.31 19.32
N GLY A 301 -2.71 13.27 19.73
CA GLY A 301 -1.91 12.47 18.82
C GLY A 301 -2.64 11.18 18.44
N ASP A 302 -2.42 10.73 17.21
CA ASP A 302 -2.86 9.42 16.71
C ASP A 302 -1.63 8.63 16.25
N TYR A 303 -1.49 7.40 16.76
CA TYR A 303 -0.33 6.57 16.45
C TYR A 303 -0.64 5.07 16.53
N ASN A 304 -0.68 4.44 15.36
CA ASN A 304 -0.60 3.00 15.24
C ASN A 304 0.85 2.54 15.49
N VAL A 305 1.08 1.71 16.51
CA VAL A 305 2.41 1.35 16.99
C VAL A 305 2.86 -0.06 16.56
N THR A 306 2.39 -0.50 15.39
CA THR A 306 2.85 -1.72 14.73
C THR A 306 4.16 -1.52 14.03
N GLN A 307 5.09 -2.47 14.11
CA GLN A 307 6.32 -2.47 13.33
C GLN A 307 6.31 -3.62 12.31
N CYS A 308 6.75 -3.38 11.09
CA CYS A 308 7.12 -4.46 10.17
C CYS A 308 8.50 -5.02 10.55
N LEU A 309 8.55 -6.27 11.03
CA LEU A 309 9.79 -6.96 11.39
C LEU A 309 10.58 -7.40 10.15
N HIS A 310 11.82 -6.93 10.07
CA HIS A 310 12.81 -7.45 9.13
C HIS A 310 13.46 -8.71 9.75
N PHE A 311 12.89 -9.90 9.52
CA PHE A 311 13.55 -11.14 9.96
C PHE A 311 14.84 -11.33 9.15
N LEU A 312 15.98 -11.05 9.81
CA LEU A 312 17.31 -11.48 9.39
C LEU A 312 17.36 -13.02 9.32
N TYR A 313 16.94 -13.60 8.20
CA TYR A 313 17.30 -14.97 7.79
C TYR A 313 18.78 -15.04 7.37
N ARG A 314 19.68 -14.37 8.10
CA ARG A 314 21.12 -14.35 7.78
C ARG A 314 22.01 -15.06 8.79
N TYR A 315 21.46 -15.73 9.82
CA TYR A 315 22.31 -16.34 10.86
C TYR A 315 21.89 -17.69 11.47
N LEU A 316 20.95 -18.44 10.91
CA LEU A 316 20.70 -19.82 11.39
C LEU A 316 20.81 -20.85 10.27
N GLY A 317 22.05 -21.15 9.90
CA GLY A 317 22.36 -22.45 9.31
C GLY A 317 22.14 -23.54 10.35
N ILE A 318 20.99 -24.23 10.28
CA ILE A 318 20.79 -25.51 10.95
C ILE A 318 20.75 -26.60 9.87
N LEU A 319 21.79 -27.44 9.92
CA LEU A 319 21.89 -28.74 9.27
C LEU A 319 20.77 -29.71 9.72
N LEU A 320 20.52 -30.71 8.86
CA LEU A 320 19.53 -31.82 8.89
C LEU A 320 18.16 -31.41 8.33
N SER A 321 17.56 -32.04 7.33
CA SER A 321 17.71 -33.36 6.65
C SER A 321 16.73 -33.30 5.44
N CYS A 322 16.84 -33.90 4.26
CA CYS A 322 17.29 -35.22 3.84
C CYS A 322 17.36 -35.22 2.29
N PHE A 323 18.16 -36.12 1.73
CA PHE A 323 18.22 -36.46 0.30
C PHE A 323 16.82 -36.67 -0.32
N LEU A 324 16.49 -35.92 -1.38
CA LEU A 324 15.68 -36.30 -2.57
C LEU A 324 15.58 -35.05 -3.50
N PRO A 325 15.49 -35.22 -4.84
CA PRO A 325 15.35 -34.09 -5.76
C PRO A 325 13.89 -33.65 -5.79
N VAL A 326 13.58 -32.52 -5.16
CA VAL A 326 12.28 -31.84 -5.32
C VAL A 326 12.42 -30.85 -6.48
N PRO A 327 11.50 -30.81 -7.46
CA PRO A 327 11.56 -29.82 -8.53
C PRO A 327 11.44 -28.40 -7.96
N LEU A 328 12.18 -27.47 -8.52
CA LEU A 328 12.11 -26.03 -8.26
C LEU A 328 10.67 -25.55 -8.46
N ILE A 329 9.92 -25.42 -7.36
CA ILE A 329 8.71 -24.61 -7.31
C ILE A 329 9.21 -23.16 -7.24
N PRO A 330 8.78 -22.25 -8.14
CA PRO A 330 9.09 -20.84 -7.99
C PRO A 330 8.44 -20.37 -6.68
N LEU A 331 9.27 -19.93 -5.74
CA LEU A 331 8.81 -19.26 -4.53
C LEU A 331 8.06 -18.00 -4.98
N LYS A 332 6.78 -17.95 -4.60
CA LYS A 332 5.95 -16.75 -4.67
C LYS A 332 6.61 -15.70 -3.75
N PRO A 333 6.91 -14.47 -4.18
CA PRO A 333 7.01 -13.37 -3.24
C PRO A 333 5.60 -13.24 -2.65
N GLU A 334 5.52 -13.51 -1.36
CA GLU A 334 4.28 -13.63 -0.60
C GLU A 334 3.33 -12.45 -0.98
N SER A 335 2.11 -12.72 -1.46
CA SER A 335 0.87 -12.43 -0.72
C SER A 335 1.07 -11.80 0.67
N PRO A 336 0.20 -10.86 1.08
CA PRO A 336 0.51 -9.82 2.07
C PRO A 336 1.18 -10.37 3.32
N LEU A 337 2.12 -9.59 3.86
CA LEU A 337 2.84 -9.78 5.13
C LEU A 337 2.25 -10.93 5.94
N THR A 338 2.94 -12.08 5.96
CA THR A 338 2.54 -13.15 6.88
C THR A 338 2.57 -12.58 8.29
N GLN A 339 1.61 -12.93 9.15
CA GLN A 339 1.49 -12.37 10.51
C GLN A 339 2.80 -12.47 11.32
N SER A 340 3.71 -13.37 10.97
CA SER A 340 5.08 -13.47 11.51
C SER A 340 6.04 -12.32 11.15
N GLN A 341 5.67 -11.40 10.27
CA GLN A 341 6.50 -10.27 9.80
C GLN A 341 6.03 -8.92 10.37
N VAL A 342 5.09 -8.94 11.30
CA VAL A 342 4.48 -7.76 11.91
C VAL A 342 4.58 -7.92 13.43
N GLU A 343 5.12 -6.90 14.12
CA GLU A 343 5.21 -6.82 15.58
C GLU A 343 4.30 -5.72 16.10
N ASN A 344 3.18 -6.11 16.71
CA ASN A 344 2.34 -5.18 17.45
C ASN A 344 2.96 -4.90 18.84
N MET A 345 2.54 -3.82 19.50
CA MET A 345 3.19 -3.37 20.73
C MET A 345 2.90 -4.30 21.92
N ALA A 346 3.91 -5.03 22.37
CA ALA A 346 3.85 -5.94 23.53
C ALA A 346 4.80 -5.46 24.65
N PRO A 347 4.76 -6.04 25.87
CA PRO A 347 5.54 -5.54 27.01
C PRO A 347 7.06 -5.48 26.80
N THR A 348 7.58 -6.29 25.87
CA THR A 348 9.01 -6.44 25.58
C THR A 348 9.38 -6.03 24.16
N SER A 349 8.50 -5.32 23.47
CA SER A 349 8.71 -4.94 22.08
C SER A 349 9.94 -4.09 21.88
N SER A 350 10.73 -4.42 20.86
CA SER A 350 12.04 -3.80 20.64
C SER A 350 11.93 -2.33 20.19
N HIS A 351 10.85 -2.00 19.49
CA HIS A 351 10.53 -0.65 19.00
C HIS A 351 9.90 0.26 20.05
N MET A 352 9.55 -0.23 21.26
CA MET A 352 8.88 0.57 22.30
C MET A 352 9.64 1.84 22.67
N SER A 353 10.96 1.74 22.79
CA SER A 353 11.81 2.91 23.09
C SER A 353 11.80 3.94 21.96
N ALA A 354 11.76 3.49 20.70
CA ALA A 354 11.69 4.38 19.55
C ALA A 354 10.33 5.07 19.46
N VAL A 355 9.22 4.34 19.68
CA VAL A 355 7.87 4.91 19.77
C VAL A 355 7.77 5.93 20.91
N ALA A 356 8.28 5.62 22.10
CA ALA A 356 8.33 6.57 23.20
C ALA A 356 9.14 7.83 22.84
N SER A 357 10.28 7.68 22.16
CA SER A 357 11.07 8.80 21.66
C SER A 357 10.33 9.63 20.62
N HIS A 358 9.51 9.02 19.76
CA HIS A 358 8.66 9.75 18.81
C HIS A 358 7.64 10.59 19.57
N ILE A 359 6.93 10.00 20.53
CA ILE A 359 5.91 10.70 21.33
C ILE A 359 6.52 11.92 22.04
N VAL A 360 7.70 11.78 22.65
CA VAL A 360 8.35 12.88 23.38
C VAL A 360 8.94 13.91 22.44
N SER A 361 9.73 13.47 21.45
CA SER A 361 10.59 14.38 20.68
C SER A 361 9.94 14.92 19.42
N HIS A 362 9.01 14.17 18.81
CA HIS A 362 8.39 14.53 17.54
C HIS A 362 6.93 14.95 17.68
N LEU A 363 6.15 14.29 18.56
CA LEU A 363 4.75 14.67 18.82
C LEU A 363 4.63 15.70 19.95
N LEU A 364 5.73 16.00 20.65
CA LEU A 364 5.81 16.94 21.77
C LEU A 364 4.85 16.62 22.92
N SER A 365 4.66 15.33 23.21
CA SER A 365 3.79 14.80 24.28
C SER A 365 2.36 15.39 24.28
N PRO A 366 1.50 14.99 23.33
CA PRO A 366 0.10 15.46 23.24
C PRO A 366 -0.71 15.22 24.52
N ASP A 367 -1.75 16.01 24.75
CA ASP A 367 -2.60 15.89 25.95
C ASP A 367 -3.44 14.60 25.96
N LEU A 368 -3.78 14.08 24.78
CA LEU A 368 -4.49 12.82 24.57
C LEU A 368 -3.84 12.07 23.40
N LEU A 369 -3.63 10.77 23.54
CA LEU A 369 -3.05 9.91 22.51
C LEU A 369 -4.00 8.76 22.21
N PHE A 370 -4.28 8.57 20.92
CA PHE A 370 -5.01 7.44 20.38
C PHE A 370 -3.95 6.43 19.96
N LEU A 371 -3.90 5.29 20.65
CA LEU A 371 -3.01 4.20 20.29
C LEU A 371 -3.81 3.03 19.74
N GLN A 372 -3.34 2.47 18.63
CA GLN A 372 -3.81 1.20 18.08
C GLN A 372 -2.70 0.15 18.19
N GLU A 373 -3.05 -1.12 17.97
CA GLU A 373 -2.07 -2.22 17.91
C GLU A 373 -1.33 -2.48 19.23
N ILE A 374 -2.00 -2.23 20.36
CA ILE A 374 -1.53 -2.63 21.68
C ILE A 374 -1.85 -4.11 21.88
N GLN A 375 -0.86 -4.92 22.29
CA GLN A 375 -0.96 -6.32 22.69
C GLN A 375 -1.15 -6.50 24.21
N ASP A 376 -1.63 -7.69 24.61
CA ASP A 376 -1.81 -8.02 26.02
C ASP A 376 -0.46 -8.28 26.68
N ASP A 377 -0.48 -8.51 27.99
CA ASP A 377 0.70 -8.69 28.82
C ASP A 377 1.55 -9.93 28.46
N SER A 378 1.05 -10.78 27.57
CA SER A 378 1.76 -11.96 27.06
C SER A 378 2.23 -11.83 25.60
N GLY A 379 1.97 -10.69 24.97
CA GLY A 379 2.26 -10.47 23.55
C GLY A 379 1.55 -11.51 22.69
N SER A 380 2.23 -12.08 21.69
CA SER A 380 1.68 -13.13 20.83
C SER A 380 1.43 -14.49 21.50
N THR A 381 1.76 -14.64 22.79
CA THR A 381 1.62 -15.93 23.50
C THR A 381 0.16 -16.20 23.87
N ASN A 382 -0.50 -17.10 23.16
CA ASN A 382 -1.88 -17.49 23.47
C ASN A 382 -2.02 -18.31 24.77
N ASN A 383 -2.06 -17.64 25.92
CA ASN A 383 -2.18 -18.25 27.26
C ASN A 383 -3.47 -17.87 28.01
N GLY A 384 -4.35 -17.08 27.39
CA GLY A 384 -5.63 -16.66 27.95
C GLY A 384 -5.61 -15.36 28.76
N ILE A 385 -4.43 -14.72 28.93
CA ILE A 385 -4.34 -13.35 29.41
C ILE A 385 -4.92 -12.41 28.35
N VAL A 386 -5.68 -11.41 28.78
CA VAL A 386 -6.27 -10.39 27.89
C VAL A 386 -5.92 -8.96 28.31
N SER A 387 -5.43 -8.77 29.54
CA SER A 387 -5.07 -7.46 30.08
C SER A 387 -3.81 -6.94 29.41
N ALA A 388 -3.78 -5.63 29.11
CA ALA A 388 -2.61 -4.92 28.55
C ALA A 388 -1.91 -4.01 29.57
N ASN A 389 -2.14 -4.21 30.88
CA ASN A 389 -1.62 -3.34 31.93
C ASN A 389 -0.10 -3.23 31.94
N THR A 390 0.60 -4.34 31.75
CA THR A 390 2.06 -4.38 31.67
C THR A 390 2.54 -3.70 30.41
N THR A 391 1.91 -3.96 29.25
CA THR A 391 2.24 -3.29 27.98
C THR A 391 2.11 -1.77 28.11
N LEU A 392 0.97 -1.29 28.60
CA LEU A 392 0.66 0.13 28.74
C LEU A 392 1.52 0.80 29.81
N SER A 393 1.79 0.12 30.94
CA SER A 393 2.71 0.64 31.97
C SER A 393 4.12 0.82 31.40
N ASN A 394 4.60 -0.13 30.60
CA ASN A 394 5.96 -0.08 30.07
C ASN A 394 6.15 1.08 29.07
N ILE A 395 5.20 1.30 28.15
CA ILE A 395 5.30 2.42 27.20
C ILE A 395 5.16 3.78 27.92
N VAL A 396 4.28 3.89 28.93
CA VAL A 396 4.17 5.12 29.74
C VAL A 396 5.45 5.39 30.50
N ASN A 397 6.03 4.37 31.15
CA ASN A 397 7.31 4.53 31.84
C ASN A 397 8.43 4.93 30.87
N ALA A 398 8.48 4.33 29.68
CA ALA A 398 9.47 4.69 28.66
C ALA A 398 9.34 6.15 28.20
N ILE A 399 8.10 6.65 28.03
CA ILE A 399 7.85 8.07 27.72
C ILE A 399 8.32 8.96 28.88
N MET A 400 7.99 8.59 30.11
CA MET A 400 8.33 9.36 31.31
C MET A 400 9.83 9.42 31.56
N ASP A 401 10.54 8.30 31.36
CA ASP A 401 12.00 8.19 31.50
C ASP A 401 12.74 9.07 30.47
N MET A 402 12.09 9.38 29.34
CA MET A 402 12.59 10.32 28.32
C MET A 402 12.21 11.79 28.60
N GLY A 403 11.55 12.07 29.74
CA GLY A 403 11.11 13.41 30.12
C GLY A 403 9.77 13.84 29.53
N GLY A 404 9.00 12.90 28.97
CA GLY A 404 7.63 13.13 28.51
C GLY A 404 6.61 13.26 29.64
N VAL A 405 5.35 13.36 29.26
CA VAL A 405 4.21 13.41 30.19
C VAL A 405 4.08 12.09 30.97
N ALA A 406 3.78 12.21 32.26
CA ALA A 406 3.35 11.10 33.11
C ALA A 406 1.91 10.73 32.77
N TYR A 407 1.71 10.05 31.64
CA TYR A 407 0.39 9.67 31.16
C TYR A 407 -0.33 8.71 32.10
N ALA A 408 -1.64 8.92 32.25
CA ALA A 408 -2.56 7.86 32.66
C ALA A 408 -3.10 7.17 31.40
N TRP A 409 -3.64 5.97 31.53
CA TRP A 409 -4.17 5.22 30.40
C TRP A 409 -5.50 4.55 30.71
N VAL A 410 -6.28 4.29 29.66
CA VAL A 410 -7.51 3.50 29.74
C VAL A 410 -7.72 2.68 28.47
N ASP A 411 -8.27 1.48 28.65
CA ASP A 411 -8.67 0.55 27.60
C ASP A 411 -9.87 -0.31 28.07
N VAL A 412 -10.30 -1.25 27.23
CA VAL A 412 -11.29 -2.28 27.60
C VAL A 412 -10.77 -3.63 27.14
N ASP A 413 -10.49 -4.52 28.10
CA ASP A 413 -10.06 -5.90 27.84
C ASP A 413 -11.02 -6.60 26.86
N PRO A 414 -10.50 -7.23 25.79
CA PRO A 414 -11.31 -8.06 24.90
C PRO A 414 -11.62 -9.43 25.53
N LEU A 415 -12.51 -10.18 24.86
CA LEU A 415 -12.57 -11.63 25.08
C LEU A 415 -11.38 -12.30 24.38
N ASN A 416 -10.80 -13.29 25.05
CA ASN A 416 -9.63 -14.00 24.55
C ASN A 416 -9.83 -14.55 23.12
N ASN A 417 -9.00 -14.13 22.17
CA ASN A 417 -9.01 -14.49 20.75
C ASN A 417 -10.30 -14.12 19.99
N MET A 418 -11.11 -13.18 20.49
CA MET A 418 -12.36 -12.78 19.83
C MET A 418 -12.27 -11.43 19.10
N ASP A 419 -11.18 -10.69 19.33
CA ASP A 419 -10.84 -9.50 18.56
C ASP A 419 -9.80 -9.91 17.50
N GLY A 420 -9.91 -9.32 16.30
CA GLY A 420 -9.01 -9.62 15.19
C GLY A 420 -7.57 -9.22 15.45
N GLY A 421 -6.67 -9.56 14.53
CA GLY A 421 -5.25 -9.24 14.63
C GLY A 421 -4.42 -10.47 14.96
N GLU A 422 -3.30 -10.31 15.66
CA GLU A 422 -2.45 -11.44 16.04
C GLU A 422 -3.14 -12.38 17.03
N LYS A 423 -3.26 -13.64 16.60
CA LYS A 423 -3.83 -14.69 17.43
C LYS A 423 -3.04 -14.82 18.74
N GLY A 424 -3.74 -14.76 19.85
CA GLY A 424 -3.15 -14.80 21.19
C GLY A 424 -2.81 -13.43 21.76
N GLY A 425 -2.63 -12.39 20.94
CA GLY A 425 -2.23 -11.05 21.41
C GLY A 425 -3.38 -10.14 21.82
N ASN A 426 -4.62 -10.52 21.52
CA ASN A 426 -5.84 -9.85 21.99
C ASN A 426 -5.86 -8.35 21.68
N ILE A 427 -5.42 -7.97 20.49
CA ILE A 427 -5.11 -6.59 20.10
C ILE A 427 -6.26 -5.61 20.39
N ARG A 428 -5.93 -4.42 20.88
CA ARG A 428 -6.91 -3.37 21.21
C ARG A 428 -6.43 -1.96 20.91
N GLN A 429 -7.37 -1.04 20.88
CA GLN A 429 -7.15 0.40 21.03
C GLN A 429 -6.99 0.78 22.50
N ALA A 430 -6.18 1.79 22.77
CA ALA A 430 -6.04 2.39 24.09
C ALA A 430 -5.94 3.91 23.98
N TYR A 431 -6.25 4.60 25.09
CA TYR A 431 -5.91 6.01 25.24
C TYR A 431 -4.78 6.18 26.26
N LEU A 432 -3.80 7.02 25.95
CA LEU A 432 -2.96 7.66 26.95
C LEU A 432 -3.43 9.11 27.09
N TYR A 433 -3.56 9.63 28.31
CA TYR A 433 -4.03 11.00 28.53
C TYR A 433 -3.25 11.67 29.65
N ASN A 434 -2.95 12.95 29.46
CA ASN A 434 -2.27 13.76 30.44
C ASN A 434 -3.22 14.02 31.60
N PRO A 435 -3.02 13.40 32.78
CA PRO A 435 -3.94 13.55 33.88
C PRO A 435 -3.99 15.00 34.35
N ASP A 436 -2.95 15.82 34.17
CA ASP A 436 -2.99 17.24 34.56
C ASP A 436 -4.00 18.07 33.74
N LYS A 437 -4.43 17.57 32.58
CA LYS A 437 -5.30 18.27 31.63
C LYS A 437 -6.70 17.69 31.52
N LEU A 438 -6.80 16.37 31.49
CA LEU A 438 -8.02 15.63 31.20
C LEU A 438 -8.25 14.55 32.25
N ASP A 439 -9.51 14.35 32.60
CA ASP A 439 -9.98 13.14 33.27
C ASP A 439 -11.15 12.55 32.49
N LEU A 440 -11.43 11.28 32.70
CA LEU A 440 -12.74 10.74 32.30
C LEU A 440 -13.85 11.43 33.09
N VAL A 441 -14.96 11.70 32.42
CA VAL A 441 -16.19 12.14 33.09
C VAL A 441 -16.57 11.08 34.13
N PRO A 442 -16.67 11.43 35.43
CA PRO A 442 -16.91 10.47 36.48
C PRO A 442 -18.37 10.01 36.51
N GLY A 443 -18.63 8.91 37.23
CA GLY A 443 -19.97 8.40 37.53
C GLY A 443 -20.37 7.16 36.76
N SER A 444 -19.75 6.90 35.61
CA SER A 444 -19.96 5.69 34.82
C SER A 444 -18.88 4.65 35.11
N PRO A 445 -19.22 3.35 35.19
CA PRO A 445 -18.22 2.29 35.28
C PRO A 445 -17.45 2.13 33.96
N THR A 446 -16.26 1.52 34.02
CA THR A 446 -15.56 1.03 32.82
C THR A 446 -16.37 -0.09 32.17
N GLY A 447 -16.44 -0.10 30.84
CA GLY A 447 -17.11 -1.15 30.07
C GLY A 447 -16.35 -2.47 30.07
N ASN A 448 -16.99 -3.53 29.57
CA ASN A 448 -16.33 -4.82 29.29
C ASN A 448 -16.41 -5.17 27.79
N ALA A 449 -15.83 -6.32 27.44
CA ALA A 449 -15.73 -6.79 26.06
C ALA A 449 -17.07 -6.94 25.32
N THR A 450 -18.19 -7.13 26.03
CA THR A 450 -19.48 -7.54 25.45
C THR A 450 -20.61 -6.52 25.60
N GLU A 451 -20.43 -5.51 26.45
CA GLU A 451 -21.47 -4.50 26.70
C GLU A 451 -21.25 -3.26 25.85
N ALA A 452 -22.29 -2.87 25.11
CA ALA A 452 -22.28 -1.64 24.33
C ALA A 452 -22.38 -0.41 25.24
N THR A 453 -21.51 0.56 25.02
CA THR A 453 -21.68 1.88 25.61
C THR A 453 -22.70 2.71 24.85
N ALA A 454 -23.48 3.52 25.57
CA ALA A 454 -24.51 4.38 25.02
C ALA A 454 -24.37 5.80 25.58
N VAL A 455 -24.81 6.79 24.82
CA VAL A 455 -24.87 8.19 25.28
C VAL A 455 -26.01 8.32 26.30
N VAL A 456 -25.70 8.85 27.48
CA VAL A 456 -26.64 9.03 28.59
C VAL A 456 -26.55 10.44 29.18
N SER A 457 -27.63 10.97 29.73
CA SER A 457 -27.56 12.19 30.51
C SER A 457 -26.85 11.93 31.84
N ASP A 458 -26.06 12.89 32.29
CA ASP A 458 -25.36 12.84 33.58
C ASP A 458 -26.19 13.38 34.75
N GLY A 459 -27.43 13.80 34.50
CA GLY A 459 -28.33 14.41 35.50
C GLY A 459 -28.02 15.88 35.85
N SER A 460 -26.96 16.47 35.30
CA SER A 460 -26.56 17.87 35.49
C SER A 460 -26.91 18.78 34.30
N GLY A 461 -27.54 18.21 33.26
CA GLY A 461 -27.85 18.89 32.01
C GLY A 461 -26.82 18.64 30.90
N GLY A 462 -25.79 17.83 31.17
CA GLY A 462 -24.84 17.36 30.18
C GLY A 462 -25.04 15.89 29.81
N TYR A 463 -24.15 15.38 28.97
CA TYR A 463 -24.12 13.99 28.53
C TYR A 463 -22.78 13.31 28.84
N THR A 464 -22.82 12.01 29.06
CA THR A 464 -21.67 11.12 29.26
C THR A 464 -21.98 9.77 28.58
N LEU A 465 -21.17 8.74 28.83
CA LEU A 465 -21.36 7.39 28.33
C LEU A 465 -21.83 6.45 29.45
N SER A 466 -22.68 5.47 29.16
CA SER A 466 -23.15 4.47 30.13
C SER A 466 -22.00 3.62 30.68
N TYR A 467 -20.97 3.41 29.85
CA TYR A 467 -19.67 2.87 30.21
C TYR A 467 -18.57 3.82 29.75
N ASN A 468 -17.67 4.25 30.65
CA ASN A 468 -16.64 5.25 30.35
C ASN A 468 -15.24 4.82 30.88
N PRO A 469 -14.31 4.42 30.01
CA PRO A 469 -14.50 4.22 28.58
C PRO A 469 -15.40 3.00 28.30
N GLY A 470 -15.86 2.84 27.06
CA GLY A 470 -16.67 1.70 26.65
C GLY A 470 -16.58 1.40 25.16
N ARG A 471 -16.98 0.19 24.77
CA ARG A 471 -16.94 -0.27 23.37
C ARG A 471 -18.22 0.10 22.63
N ILE A 472 -18.09 0.47 21.35
CA ILE A 472 -19.24 0.76 20.48
C ILE A 472 -19.79 -0.56 19.91
N ASP A 473 -21.01 -0.92 20.32
CA ASP A 473 -21.77 -2.08 19.83
C ASP A 473 -20.91 -3.35 19.61
N PRO A 474 -20.19 -3.85 20.64
CA PRO A 474 -19.15 -4.85 20.47
C PRO A 474 -19.66 -6.23 20.02
N THR A 475 -20.96 -6.46 20.06
CA THR A 475 -21.62 -7.70 19.58
C THR A 475 -22.09 -7.62 18.13
N ASN A 476 -21.93 -6.48 17.47
CA ASN A 476 -22.31 -6.30 16.07
C ASN A 476 -21.50 -7.25 15.16
N ALA A 477 -22.15 -7.82 14.14
CA ALA A 477 -21.50 -8.70 13.17
C ALA A 477 -20.39 -7.99 12.37
N ALA A 478 -20.44 -6.65 12.26
CA ALA A 478 -19.39 -5.83 11.65
C ALA A 478 -18.01 -6.02 12.32
N TRP A 479 -17.99 -6.41 13.61
CA TRP A 479 -16.76 -6.60 14.38
C TRP A 479 -16.24 -8.04 14.40
N LYS A 480 -16.76 -8.90 13.53
CA LYS A 480 -16.26 -10.27 13.40
C LYS A 480 -14.77 -10.23 13.07
N ASP A 481 -13.98 -10.95 13.85
CA ASP A 481 -12.52 -11.08 13.69
C ASP A 481 -11.81 -9.72 13.48
N SER A 482 -12.29 -8.66 14.16
CA SER A 482 -11.76 -7.30 14.10
C SER A 482 -11.84 -6.60 15.47
N ARG A 483 -11.13 -5.47 15.60
CA ARG A 483 -11.05 -4.69 16.84
C ARG A 483 -12.33 -3.85 17.01
N LYS A 484 -12.78 -3.68 18.25
CA LYS A 484 -14.03 -2.95 18.58
C LYS A 484 -13.66 -1.52 19.02
N PRO A 485 -14.23 -0.46 18.42
CA PRO A 485 -13.85 0.92 18.73
C PRO A 485 -14.05 1.28 20.21
N LEU A 486 -13.10 2.06 20.74
CA LEU A 486 -13.09 2.52 22.13
C LEU A 486 -13.58 3.97 22.22
N ALA A 487 -14.74 4.17 22.83
CA ALA A 487 -15.30 5.49 23.09
C ALA A 487 -15.01 5.96 24.52
N ALA A 488 -14.75 7.25 24.67
CA ALA A 488 -14.56 7.88 25.98
C ALA A 488 -15.20 9.28 26.02
N ALA A 489 -15.74 9.63 27.19
CA ALA A 489 -16.13 10.98 27.53
C ALA A 489 -15.13 11.56 28.53
N TRP A 490 -14.54 12.68 28.16
CA TRP A 490 -13.54 13.40 28.92
C TRP A 490 -14.10 14.71 29.45
N GLN A 491 -13.50 15.17 30.55
CA GLN A 491 -13.67 16.51 31.05
C GLN A 491 -12.30 17.18 31.20
N THR A 492 -12.22 18.45 30.81
CA THR A 492 -11.08 19.31 31.15
C THR A 492 -11.11 19.61 32.65
N ARG A 493 -10.02 20.18 33.19
CA ARG A 493 -9.99 20.64 34.58
C ARG A 493 -11.06 21.71 34.91
N ASN A 494 -11.60 22.39 33.89
CA ASN A 494 -12.67 23.38 34.05
C ASN A 494 -14.08 22.77 33.89
N GLY A 495 -14.18 21.47 33.57
CA GLY A 495 -15.44 20.74 33.42
C GLY A 495 -15.99 20.73 31.99
N ASP A 496 -15.30 21.34 31.02
CA ASP A 496 -15.69 21.31 29.61
C ASP A 496 -15.55 19.89 29.05
N ARG A 497 -16.45 19.50 28.14
CA ARG A 497 -16.54 18.11 27.67
C ARG A 497 -15.97 17.89 26.30
N LEU A 498 -15.38 16.70 26.16
CA LEU A 498 -14.88 16.14 24.93
C LEU A 498 -15.27 14.67 24.83
N PHE A 499 -15.70 14.23 23.66
CA PHE A 499 -15.94 12.83 23.34
C PHE A 499 -14.95 12.37 22.30
N SER A 500 -14.40 11.18 22.47
CA SER A 500 -13.48 10.58 21.51
C SER A 500 -13.92 9.16 21.14
N VAL A 501 -13.63 8.75 19.91
CA VAL A 501 -13.72 7.37 19.44
C VAL A 501 -12.39 7.00 18.78
N ASN A 502 -11.70 6.01 19.34
CA ASN A 502 -10.47 5.44 18.80
C ASN A 502 -10.83 4.15 18.07
N LEU A 503 -10.57 4.11 16.78
CA LEU A 503 -10.91 2.99 15.90
C LEU A 503 -9.67 2.31 15.34
N GLN A 504 -9.87 1.04 15.00
CA GLN A 504 -8.95 0.29 14.16
C GLN A 504 -9.78 -0.68 13.32
N LEU A 505 -9.93 -0.39 12.03
CA LEU A 505 -10.82 -1.14 11.16
C LEU A 505 -10.13 -2.37 10.55
N THR A 506 -10.91 -3.24 9.92
CA THR A 506 -10.38 -4.46 9.29
C THR A 506 -9.39 -4.13 8.17
N ALA A 507 -8.17 -4.65 8.31
CA ALA A 507 -7.10 -4.50 7.34
C ALA A 507 -7.46 -5.02 5.93
N LYS A 508 -6.78 -4.48 4.91
CA LYS A 508 -7.00 -4.80 3.50
C LYS A 508 -6.27 -6.09 3.06
N LEU A 509 -5.98 -7.01 3.98
CA LEU A 509 -5.33 -8.29 3.69
C LEU A 509 -6.13 -9.05 2.63
N ASP A 510 -5.44 -9.75 1.72
CA ASP A 510 -5.99 -10.47 0.55
C ASP A 510 -6.51 -9.59 -0.60
N SER A 511 -6.26 -8.27 -0.56
CA SER A 511 -6.48 -7.40 -1.73
C SER A 511 -5.62 -7.84 -2.92
N SER A 512 -6.12 -7.60 -4.14
CA SER A 512 -5.29 -7.81 -5.33
C SER A 512 -4.31 -6.65 -5.51
N THR A 513 -3.30 -6.84 -6.35
CA THR A 513 -2.43 -5.75 -6.79
C THR A 513 -3.25 -4.71 -7.56
N THR A 514 -2.79 -3.45 -7.53
CA THR A 514 -3.40 -2.36 -8.30
C THR A 514 -3.28 -2.60 -9.80
N GLU A 515 -2.19 -3.23 -10.24
CA GLU A 515 -1.93 -3.55 -11.66
C GLU A 515 -2.49 -4.92 -12.09
N GLY A 516 -3.33 -5.56 -11.27
CA GLY A 516 -3.92 -6.86 -11.57
C GLY A 516 -4.94 -6.87 -12.71
N ASN A 517 -5.36 -8.05 -13.13
CA ASN A 517 -6.32 -8.22 -14.23
C ASN A 517 -7.74 -7.76 -13.86
N THR A 518 -8.14 -7.99 -12.61
CA THR A 518 -9.47 -7.70 -12.10
C THR A 518 -9.72 -6.19 -11.95
N ARG A 519 -10.91 -5.71 -12.38
CA ARG A 519 -11.30 -4.30 -12.38
C ARG A 519 -12.68 -4.02 -11.76
N PRO A 520 -12.80 -3.01 -10.87
CA PRO A 520 -11.71 -2.44 -10.06
C PRO A 520 -10.91 -3.51 -9.31
N PRO A 521 -9.65 -3.26 -8.92
CA PRO A 521 -8.88 -4.16 -8.07
C PRO A 521 -9.67 -4.63 -6.85
N ILE A 522 -9.44 -5.86 -6.41
CA ILE A 522 -10.09 -6.40 -5.21
C ILE A 522 -9.61 -5.59 -4.02
N ASN A 523 -10.49 -4.72 -3.50
CA ASN A 523 -10.34 -4.09 -2.20
C ASN A 523 -10.96 -5.02 -1.15
N ALA A 524 -10.14 -5.89 -0.57
CA ALA A 524 -10.61 -6.93 0.34
C ALA A 524 -11.17 -6.33 1.64
N TRP A 525 -12.22 -6.97 2.16
CA TRP A 525 -12.93 -6.59 3.40
C TRP A 525 -13.58 -5.20 3.37
N VAL A 526 -13.79 -4.63 2.18
CA VAL A 526 -14.40 -3.29 2.04
C VAL A 526 -15.85 -3.26 2.54
N ALA A 527 -16.62 -4.34 2.34
CA ALA A 527 -17.98 -4.43 2.84
C ALA A 527 -18.03 -4.40 4.37
N GLU A 528 -17.11 -5.12 5.03
CA GLU A 528 -16.93 -5.10 6.47
C GLU A 528 -16.57 -3.69 6.95
N ARG A 529 -15.62 -3.00 6.30
CA ARG A 529 -15.29 -1.61 6.65
C ARG A 529 -16.48 -0.66 6.48
N MET A 530 -17.29 -0.81 5.43
CA MET A 530 -18.51 -0.02 5.25
C MET A 530 -19.48 -0.21 6.43
N GLU A 531 -19.71 -1.45 6.86
CA GLU A 531 -20.57 -1.75 8.02
C GLU A 531 -19.97 -1.22 9.33
N GLN A 532 -18.66 -1.37 9.54
CA GLN A 532 -17.96 -0.86 10.72
C GLN A 532 -18.07 0.66 10.84
N VAL A 533 -17.84 1.38 9.73
CA VAL A 533 -18.00 2.83 9.66
C VAL A 533 -19.46 3.24 9.92
N ALA A 534 -20.43 2.50 9.40
CA ALA A 534 -21.85 2.77 9.65
C ALA A 534 -22.23 2.61 11.14
N VAL A 535 -21.65 1.64 11.85
CA VAL A 535 -21.85 1.45 13.30
C VAL A 535 -21.27 2.63 14.09
N VAL A 536 -20.04 3.08 13.77
CA VAL A 536 -19.42 4.24 14.43
C VAL A 536 -20.18 5.54 14.12
N ALA A 537 -20.65 5.72 12.88
CA ALA A 537 -21.49 6.85 12.49
C ALA A 537 -22.82 6.86 13.25
N THR A 538 -23.45 5.70 13.47
CA THR A 538 -24.69 5.57 14.24
C THR A 538 -24.49 6.01 15.70
N PHE A 539 -23.40 5.58 16.33
CA PHE A 539 -23.03 6.04 17.67
C PHE A 539 -22.80 7.56 17.69
N SER A 540 -22.02 8.09 16.75
CA SER A 540 -21.72 9.52 16.62
C SER A 540 -23.00 10.35 16.44
N GLN A 541 -23.93 9.87 15.60
CA GLN A 541 -25.23 10.48 15.39
C GLN A 541 -26.07 10.51 16.68
N SER A 542 -26.02 9.44 17.49
CA SER A 542 -26.76 9.39 18.77
C SER A 542 -26.26 10.45 19.77
N LEU A 543 -24.95 10.70 19.78
CA LEU A 543 -24.34 11.76 20.58
C LEU A 543 -24.77 13.14 20.08
N LEU A 544 -24.61 13.40 18.78
CA LEU A 544 -24.93 14.71 18.19
C LEU A 544 -26.44 15.00 18.19
N ALA A 545 -27.29 13.98 18.18
CA ALA A 545 -28.74 14.16 18.36
C ALA A 545 -29.10 14.58 19.80
N SER A 546 -28.32 14.11 20.78
CA SER A 546 -28.50 14.46 22.19
C SER A 546 -27.85 15.80 22.55
N SER A 547 -26.69 16.08 21.96
CA SER A 547 -25.89 17.29 22.17
C SER A 547 -25.31 17.76 20.83
N PRO A 548 -26.04 18.62 20.09
CA PRO A 548 -25.61 19.09 18.77
C PRO A 548 -24.27 19.84 18.77
N ASP A 549 -23.94 20.49 19.88
CA ASP A 549 -22.70 21.24 20.08
C ASP A 549 -21.60 20.41 20.75
N ALA A 550 -21.75 19.08 20.86
CA ALA A 550 -20.75 18.23 21.48
C ALA A 550 -19.42 18.30 20.73
N SER A 551 -18.33 18.48 21.49
CA SER A 551 -16.97 18.29 20.99
C SER A 551 -16.74 16.79 20.77
N LEU A 552 -16.82 16.32 19.53
CA LEU A 552 -16.60 14.91 19.18
C LEU A 552 -15.42 14.79 18.21
N ILE A 553 -14.51 13.88 18.52
CA ILE A 553 -13.41 13.46 17.65
C ILE A 553 -13.53 11.95 17.43
N VAL A 554 -13.43 11.51 16.19
CA VAL A 554 -13.47 10.09 15.79
C VAL A 554 -12.26 9.84 14.91
N GLY A 555 -11.43 8.85 15.21
CA GLY A 555 -10.32 8.54 14.33
C GLY A 555 -9.37 7.47 14.84
N GLY A 556 -8.32 7.24 14.07
CA GLY A 556 -7.38 6.13 14.19
C GLY A 556 -7.12 5.47 12.84
N ASP A 557 -6.57 4.26 12.87
CA ASP A 557 -6.29 3.44 11.69
C ASP A 557 -7.58 2.91 11.04
N CYS A 558 -8.04 3.59 9.98
CA CYS A 558 -9.22 3.19 9.23
C CYS A 558 -8.94 2.07 8.21
N ASN A 559 -7.68 1.71 7.95
CA ASN A 559 -7.31 0.77 6.89
C ASN A 559 -8.00 1.05 5.54
N GLU A 560 -8.27 2.33 5.22
CA GLU A 560 -8.95 2.71 3.99
C GLU A 560 -8.59 4.13 3.56
N TYR A 561 -8.59 4.36 2.25
CA TYR A 561 -8.35 5.67 1.66
C TYR A 561 -9.58 6.56 1.81
N ILE A 562 -9.37 7.84 2.16
CA ILE A 562 -10.47 8.80 2.25
C ILE A 562 -11.25 8.93 0.94
N TYR A 563 -10.61 8.65 -0.19
CA TYR A 563 -11.22 8.65 -1.53
C TYR A 563 -12.07 7.41 -1.83
N THR A 564 -12.07 6.37 -0.99
CA THR A 564 -13.08 5.32 -1.00
C THR A 564 -14.34 5.87 -0.36
N THR A 565 -14.99 6.85 -1.01
CA THR A 565 -16.07 7.66 -0.42
C THR A 565 -17.25 6.80 0.01
N SER A 566 -17.45 5.67 -0.67
CA SER A 566 -18.44 4.64 -0.31
C SER A 566 -18.29 4.11 1.12
N VAL A 567 -17.06 4.01 1.65
CA VAL A 567 -16.78 3.57 3.02
C VAL A 567 -17.08 4.68 4.01
N PHE A 568 -16.61 5.90 3.74
CA PHE A 568 -16.68 7.00 4.71
C PHE A 568 -17.98 7.81 4.69
N ALA A 569 -18.84 7.62 3.68
CA ALA A 569 -20.08 8.39 3.50
C ALA A 569 -20.93 8.56 4.79
N PRO A 570 -21.14 7.53 5.63
CA PRO A 570 -21.88 7.69 6.89
C PRO A 570 -21.22 8.64 7.89
N LEU A 571 -19.89 8.65 7.98
CA LEU A 571 -19.15 9.54 8.89
C LEU A 571 -19.04 10.94 8.32
N THR A 572 -18.70 11.09 7.04
CA THR A 572 -18.54 12.42 6.40
C THR A 572 -19.86 13.16 6.22
N ALA A 573 -21.01 12.47 6.36
CA ALA A 573 -22.31 13.12 6.46
C ALA A 573 -22.54 13.83 7.81
N LEU A 574 -21.75 13.48 8.85
CA LEU A 574 -21.91 13.96 10.23
C LEU A 574 -20.73 14.81 10.70
N LEU A 575 -19.53 14.46 10.26
CA LEU A 575 -18.25 14.98 10.73
C LEU A 575 -17.41 15.48 9.55
N SER A 576 -16.42 16.31 9.85
CA SER A 576 -15.46 16.80 8.88
C SER A 576 -14.10 16.13 9.09
N GLU A 577 -13.51 15.62 8.01
CA GLU A 577 -12.13 15.12 8.00
C GLU A 577 -11.18 16.32 8.19
N VAL A 578 -10.22 16.19 9.11
CA VAL A 578 -9.43 17.30 9.65
C VAL A 578 -8.48 17.94 8.66
N ASP A 579 -7.88 17.18 7.74
CA ASP A 579 -6.88 17.70 6.81
C ASP A 579 -7.48 18.73 5.85
N SER A 580 -8.74 18.52 5.48
CA SER A 580 -9.49 19.42 4.60
C SER A 580 -9.91 20.74 5.27
N ILE A 581 -10.10 20.75 6.60
CA ILE A 581 -10.63 21.90 7.36
C ILE A 581 -9.58 22.58 8.25
N ALA A 582 -8.39 22.01 8.38
CA ALA A 582 -7.31 22.59 9.15
C ALA A 582 -6.95 23.99 8.64
N THR A 583 -6.35 24.81 9.50
CA THR A 583 -5.95 26.18 9.14
C THR A 583 -4.44 26.37 9.26
N PRO A 584 -3.67 26.39 8.15
CA PRO A 584 -4.10 26.12 6.77
C PRO A 584 -4.43 24.63 6.53
N PRO A 585 -5.20 24.29 5.47
CA PRO A 585 -5.45 22.89 5.12
C PRO A 585 -4.16 22.17 4.77
N VAL A 586 -4.08 20.88 5.09
CA VAL A 586 -2.92 20.07 4.68
C VAL A 586 -2.94 19.92 3.17
N PRO A 587 -1.85 20.22 2.44
CA PRO A 587 -1.76 19.98 1.00
C PRO A 587 -2.05 18.50 0.69
N PRO A 588 -2.87 18.17 -0.33
CA PRO A 588 -3.19 16.78 -0.66
C PRO A 588 -1.96 15.87 -0.80
N GLU A 589 -0.87 16.39 -1.35
CA GLU A 589 0.38 15.67 -1.54
C GLU A 589 1.08 15.31 -0.21
N GLU A 590 0.80 16.01 0.88
CA GLU A 590 1.38 15.75 2.20
C GLU A 590 0.44 14.95 3.12
N ARG A 591 -0.72 14.51 2.62
CA ARG A 591 -1.67 13.67 3.36
C ARG A 591 -1.30 12.20 3.22
N TYR A 592 -0.30 11.78 3.98
CA TYR A 592 0.06 10.37 4.06
C TYR A 592 0.54 10.00 5.46
N THR A 593 0.14 8.82 5.89
CA THR A 593 0.59 8.20 7.13
C THR A 593 1.23 6.84 6.88
N TYR A 594 1.16 6.33 5.66
CA TYR A 594 1.56 4.98 5.31
C TYR A 594 2.18 4.95 3.91
N VAL A 595 3.07 3.98 3.65
CA VAL A 595 3.70 3.76 2.34
C VAL A 595 3.67 2.30 2.00
N TYR A 596 3.01 1.95 0.89
CA TYR A 596 2.84 0.57 0.48
C TYR A 596 2.81 0.44 -1.04
N ASN A 597 3.57 -0.52 -1.57
CA ASN A 597 3.69 -0.78 -3.01
C ASN A 597 3.91 0.48 -3.87
N GLY A 598 4.75 1.38 -3.38
CA GLY A 598 5.14 2.60 -4.10
C GLY A 598 4.22 3.80 -3.87
N VAL A 599 3.04 3.61 -3.29
CA VAL A 599 2.08 4.70 -3.04
C VAL A 599 2.25 5.23 -1.62
N THR A 600 2.36 6.56 -1.46
CA THR A 600 2.17 7.22 -0.16
C THR A 600 0.69 7.48 0.04
N GLU A 601 0.15 7.04 1.17
CA GLU A 601 -1.29 6.99 1.40
C GLU A 601 -1.65 7.31 2.85
N GLN A 602 -2.84 7.85 3.05
CA GLN A 602 -3.41 8.09 4.37
C GLN A 602 -4.35 6.93 4.73
N LEU A 603 -3.97 6.18 5.76
CA LEU A 603 -4.83 5.15 6.36
C LEU A 603 -5.35 5.56 7.74
N ASP A 604 -4.64 6.47 8.39
CA ASP A 604 -5.02 7.03 9.69
C ASP A 604 -5.75 8.36 9.46
N HIS A 605 -7.02 8.40 9.87
CA HIS A 605 -7.90 9.54 9.64
C HIS A 605 -8.48 10.04 10.94
N MET A 606 -8.70 11.34 11.02
CA MET A 606 -9.38 11.97 12.15
C MET A 606 -10.54 12.82 11.62
N PHE A 607 -11.68 12.70 12.28
CA PHE A 607 -12.92 13.39 11.96
C PHE A 607 -13.41 14.14 13.18
N VAL A 608 -13.95 15.34 12.97
CA VAL A 608 -14.44 16.18 14.07
C VAL A 608 -15.85 16.68 13.83
N SER A 609 -16.60 16.91 14.91
CA SER A 609 -17.94 17.50 14.82
C SER A 609 -17.90 18.95 14.33
N ALA A 610 -19.02 19.43 13.80
CA ALA A 610 -19.17 20.82 13.36
C ALA A 610 -18.82 21.84 14.46
N ALA A 611 -19.07 21.51 15.74
CA ALA A 611 -18.71 22.36 16.87
C ALA A 611 -17.19 22.53 17.02
N VAL A 612 -16.42 21.44 16.88
CA VAL A 612 -14.95 21.50 16.89
C VAL A 612 -14.43 22.22 15.65
N ALA A 613 -14.93 21.86 14.47
CA ALA A 613 -14.56 22.50 13.21
C ALA A 613 -14.76 24.02 13.25
N GLY A 614 -15.91 24.48 13.75
CA GLY A 614 -16.25 25.90 13.88
C GLY A 614 -15.38 26.69 14.87
N ARG A 615 -14.69 26.01 15.79
CA ARG A 615 -13.76 26.63 16.75
C ARG A 615 -12.30 26.62 16.28
N GLY A 616 -12.00 25.91 15.19
CA GLY A 616 -10.68 25.82 14.59
C GLY A 616 -9.98 24.50 14.91
N VAL A 617 -9.26 24.00 13.90
CA VAL A 617 -8.46 22.77 13.95
C VAL A 617 -7.12 23.04 13.28
N SER A 618 -6.06 22.49 13.87
CA SER A 618 -4.74 22.36 13.23
C SER A 618 -4.37 20.88 13.21
N VAL A 619 -3.69 20.42 12.17
CA VAL A 619 -3.19 19.04 12.07
C VAL A 619 -1.84 19.00 11.37
N GLN A 620 -0.98 18.08 11.79
CA GLN A 620 0.31 17.78 11.16
C GLN A 620 0.57 16.27 11.20
N HIS A 621 0.88 15.69 10.04
CA HIS A 621 1.46 14.34 9.96
C HIS A 621 2.97 14.42 10.14
N ILE A 622 3.52 13.54 10.96
CA ILE A 622 4.94 13.54 11.31
C ILE A 622 5.58 12.31 10.67
N HIS A 623 6.31 12.53 9.57
CA HIS A 623 6.81 11.44 8.72
C HIS A 623 8.03 10.69 9.26
N VAL A 624 8.11 10.52 10.58
CA VAL A 624 9.28 9.98 11.29
C VAL A 624 9.60 8.53 10.92
N ASN A 625 8.60 7.73 10.52
CA ASN A 625 8.83 6.37 10.09
C ASN A 625 9.07 6.29 8.58
N ASN A 626 8.22 6.91 7.77
CA ASN A 626 8.34 6.79 6.31
C ASN A 626 9.54 7.57 5.74
N TRP A 627 10.15 8.48 6.52
CA TRP A 627 11.41 9.14 6.16
C TRP A 627 12.67 8.46 6.69
N ALA A 628 12.56 7.31 7.37
CA ALA A 628 13.70 6.49 7.77
C ALA A 628 14.61 6.15 6.57
N MET A 629 15.81 5.60 6.79
CA MET A 629 16.68 5.20 5.66
C MET A 629 16.42 3.78 5.18
N ASN A 630 15.72 2.96 5.95
CA ASN A 630 15.34 1.60 5.63
C ASN A 630 14.23 1.12 6.57
N ILE A 631 13.60 -0.01 6.23
CA ILE A 631 12.50 -0.60 7.02
C ILE A 631 12.93 -0.91 8.47
N ALA A 632 14.17 -1.32 8.70
CA ALA A 632 14.64 -1.72 10.04
C ALA A 632 14.82 -0.54 11.01
N GLU A 633 14.90 0.69 10.49
CA GLU A 633 14.97 1.91 11.30
C GLU A 633 13.58 2.46 11.70
N ARG A 634 12.50 1.94 11.10
CA ARG A 634 11.13 2.36 11.42
C ARG A 634 10.76 1.88 12.82
N ALA A 635 10.21 2.76 13.64
CA ALA A 635 9.60 2.35 14.91
C ALA A 635 8.20 1.77 14.68
N SER A 636 7.50 2.27 13.66
CA SER A 636 6.20 1.77 13.23
C SER A 636 6.07 1.84 11.71
N ASP A 637 5.20 1.02 11.12
CA ASP A 637 4.84 1.15 9.72
C ASP A 637 3.85 2.29 9.41
N HIS A 638 3.30 2.94 10.44
CA HIS A 638 2.51 4.15 10.33
C HIS A 638 3.29 5.36 10.81
N ASP A 639 3.11 6.51 10.18
CA ASP A 639 3.52 7.80 10.68
C ASP A 639 2.44 8.36 11.63
N PRO A 640 2.84 8.89 12.80
CA PRO A 640 1.92 9.53 13.72
C PRO A 640 1.40 10.88 13.21
N SER A 641 0.23 11.27 13.70
CA SER A 641 -0.38 12.58 13.44
C SER A 641 -0.62 13.33 14.74
N VAL A 642 -0.53 14.67 14.72
CA VAL A 642 -0.87 15.54 15.86
C VAL A 642 -1.89 16.57 15.44
N LEU A 643 -2.95 16.68 16.22
CA LEU A 643 -4.04 17.62 16.06
C LEU A 643 -4.06 18.60 17.23
N GLU A 644 -4.45 19.85 16.97
CA GLU A 644 -4.88 20.81 17.98
C GLU A 644 -6.35 21.11 17.77
N VAL A 645 -7.16 20.94 18.82
CA VAL A 645 -8.58 21.23 18.78
C VAL A 645 -8.98 22.12 19.95
N LYS A 646 -10.00 22.95 19.71
CA LYS A 646 -10.64 23.76 20.74
C LYS A 646 -11.98 23.13 21.17
N VAL A 647 -12.08 22.74 22.44
CA VAL A 647 -13.19 21.93 23.01
C VAL A 647 -14.17 22.72 23.87
N CYS A 648 -13.85 23.98 24.16
CA CYS A 648 -14.75 25.07 24.56
C CYS A 648 -14.35 26.29 23.72
#